data_AF-A0A7E6CI82-F1
#
_entry.id   AF-A0A7E6CI82-F1
#
_cell.length_a   1.000
_cell.length_b   1.000
_cell.length_c   1.000
_cell.angle_alpha   90.00
_cell.angle_beta   90.00
_cell.angle_gamma   90.00
#
_symmetry.space_group_name_H-M   'P 1'
#
loop_
_entity.id
_entity.type
_entity.pdbx_description
1 polymer ?
#
loop_
_entity_poly.entity_id
_entity_poly.type
_entity_poly.pdbx_seq_one_letter_code
_entity_poly.pdbx_strand_id
1 'polypeptide(L)'
;MKIYWHKQLGLSLWKVACDLLRRIIRILHLSKRLQGQLQGGSREITKAAQSLNELDYLSQGVDLSGIEVIENDLLFIARAHLEVENQAKRLLEQGVETQNPTQVGTALQVFHNLGTLKNTITSVVEGYCATLEESISSALDVKVLTQPSQSAARGGPGRSTLPAPGNTAAFRASLWTNMEKLMDHICTVCGQVQHLQKILAKKRDPVSHICFIEEIVKDGQSEILYTFWNSVTQALHSQFQMATNSSMFLKQAFEGEYPKLLRLFNDLWKRLQQYSQNIQGKFNATGATDLYVDLQHMEDDAQDIFIPKKPDYDPEKALKDSLQPYEAAYLSKSLSRLFDPINLVFPPGGRNPPSSDELDGIIKTIASELNVAAVDGDLTLAISKNVAKTIQLYGVKSEQLLSTQGDASQVIGPLTEGQRRNVAVVNSLFRLHQSVTKVVSTQSSFPAAAEQTIISALKTIHVLMGNAVQPLLTSVADAIEAIIITMHQEDFSGSLPSSGKPDVPCSLYMKELQGFIARVMSDYFKHFECSDFVFDNTEAIAQRAIELFIRNASLIRPLGEGGKMRLAADFAQMELAVGPFCRRVSDLGKSYRMLRSFRPLLFQTSEHVASSPALGDLIPFSIIIQFLFTRAPAELKSPFQRAEWSHARFSQWLDDHPSEKDRLLLIRGALEAYVQSVRSREGKEFAPVYPIMVQLLQKAMSTLQ
;
A
#
# COMPACT_ATOMS: atom_id res chain seq x y z
N MET A 1 68.22 60.20 -31.41
CA MET A 1 66.88 59.80 -30.92
C MET A 1 65.73 60.23 -31.83
N LYS A 2 65.54 61.52 -32.19
CA LYS A 2 64.41 61.98 -33.05
C LYS A 2 64.25 61.24 -34.40
N ILE A 3 65.34 60.90 -35.09
CA ILE A 3 65.31 60.16 -36.37
C ILE A 3 64.84 58.70 -36.19
N TYR A 4 65.18 58.08 -35.06
CA TYR A 4 64.78 56.71 -34.72
C TYR A 4 63.28 56.65 -34.43
N TRP A 5 62.76 57.62 -33.68
CA TRP A 5 61.33 57.79 -33.43
C TRP A 5 60.52 58.05 -34.70
N HIS A 6 61.00 58.91 -35.62
CA HIS A 6 60.33 59.12 -36.92
C HIS A 6 60.35 57.89 -37.82
N LYS A 7 61.45 57.13 -37.87
CA LYS A 7 61.50 55.85 -38.60
C LYS A 7 60.55 54.83 -37.99
N GLN A 8 60.50 54.72 -36.67
CA GLN A 8 59.64 53.77 -35.96
C GLN A 8 58.16 54.12 -36.10
N LEU A 9 57.79 55.42 -36.06
CA LEU A 9 56.44 55.90 -36.38
C LEU A 9 56.05 55.61 -37.84
N GLY A 10 56.96 55.87 -38.79
CA GLY A 10 56.73 55.59 -40.21
C GLY A 10 56.52 54.09 -40.47
N LEU A 11 57.34 53.23 -39.88
CA LEU A 11 57.19 51.78 -39.94
C LEU A 11 55.87 51.30 -39.32
N SER A 12 55.43 51.88 -38.21
CA SER A 12 54.13 51.55 -37.62
C SER A 12 52.95 51.98 -38.49
N LEU A 13 53.00 53.17 -39.10
CA LEU A 13 51.94 53.65 -40.00
C LEU A 13 51.81 52.77 -41.24
N TRP A 14 52.94 52.40 -41.84
CA TRP A 14 52.98 51.50 -43.00
C TRP A 14 52.42 50.11 -42.66
N LYS A 15 52.75 49.58 -41.48
CA LYS A 15 52.23 48.30 -41.03
C LYS A 15 50.71 48.33 -40.87
N VAL A 16 50.17 49.37 -40.24
CA VAL A 16 48.72 49.59 -40.08
C VAL A 16 48.03 49.72 -41.44
N ALA A 17 48.60 50.48 -42.38
CA ALA A 17 48.04 50.65 -43.73
C ALA A 17 48.05 49.33 -44.52
N CYS A 18 49.12 48.54 -44.45
CA CYS A 18 49.19 47.23 -45.08
C CYS A 18 48.19 46.24 -44.46
N ASP A 19 48.02 46.26 -43.14
CA ASP A 19 47.06 45.39 -42.46
C ASP A 19 45.61 45.75 -42.79
N LEU A 20 45.30 47.04 -42.90
CA LEU A 20 43.99 47.53 -43.37
C LEU A 20 43.71 47.11 -44.82
N LEU A 21 44.69 47.28 -45.73
CA LEU A 21 44.59 46.84 -47.12
C LEU A 21 44.37 45.32 -47.24
N ARG A 22 45.08 44.51 -46.45
CA ARG A 22 44.87 43.05 -46.42
C ARG A 22 43.47 42.69 -45.94
N ARG A 23 42.96 43.38 -44.91
CA ARG A 23 41.57 43.21 -44.44
C ARG A 23 40.57 43.55 -45.53
N ILE A 24 40.71 44.70 -46.19
CA ILE A 24 39.84 45.14 -47.29
C ILE A 24 39.82 44.11 -48.43
N ILE A 25 40.98 43.64 -48.90
CA ILE A 25 41.07 42.63 -49.96
C ILE A 25 40.35 41.34 -49.54
N ARG A 26 40.51 40.93 -48.29
CA ARG A 26 39.88 39.72 -47.76
C ARG A 26 38.36 39.87 -47.64
N ILE A 27 37.87 41.04 -47.21
CA ILE A 27 36.43 41.37 -47.19
C ILE A 27 35.84 41.28 -48.59
N LEU A 28 36.46 41.90 -49.59
CA LEU A 28 36.00 41.84 -50.99
C LEU A 28 35.93 40.40 -51.53
N HIS A 29 36.95 39.59 -51.24
CA HIS A 29 36.98 38.20 -51.68
C HIS A 29 35.89 37.35 -51.01
N LEU A 30 35.73 37.51 -49.69
CA LEU A 30 34.70 36.79 -48.91
C LEU A 30 33.29 37.25 -49.26
N SER A 31 33.07 38.54 -49.51
CA SER A 31 31.80 39.09 -49.98
C SER A 31 31.39 38.47 -51.32
N LYS A 32 32.32 38.39 -52.28
CA LYS A 32 32.08 37.71 -53.57
C LYS A 32 31.77 36.22 -53.40
N ARG A 33 32.48 35.53 -52.50
CA ARG A 33 32.23 34.11 -52.17
C ARG A 33 30.85 33.92 -51.57
N LEU A 34 30.47 34.78 -50.62
CA LEU A 34 29.16 34.80 -49.97
C LEU A 34 28.04 35.00 -51.00
N GLN A 35 28.22 35.90 -51.96
CA GLN A 35 27.23 36.13 -53.03
C GLN A 35 26.98 34.87 -53.86
N GLY A 36 28.02 34.10 -54.18
CA GLY A 36 27.86 32.80 -54.84
C GLY A 36 27.14 31.77 -53.98
N GLN A 37 27.44 31.72 -52.68
CA GLN A 37 26.83 30.79 -51.74
C GLN A 37 25.34 31.07 -51.51
N LEU A 38 24.93 32.33 -51.47
CA LEU A 38 23.52 32.71 -51.36
C LEU A 38 22.72 32.31 -52.61
N GLN A 39 23.32 32.40 -53.81
CA GLN A 39 22.70 31.91 -55.05
C GLN A 39 22.51 30.39 -55.07
N GLY A 40 23.33 29.64 -54.31
CA GLY A 40 23.21 28.20 -54.11
C GLY A 40 22.00 27.78 -53.26
N GLY A 41 21.28 28.73 -52.65
CA GLY A 41 20.06 28.49 -51.88
C GLY A 41 20.28 27.67 -50.60
N SER A 42 19.27 26.91 -50.18
CA SER A 42 19.28 26.17 -48.90
C SER A 42 20.39 25.13 -48.77
N ARG A 43 20.97 24.66 -49.88
CA ARG A 43 22.07 23.67 -49.88
C ARG A 43 23.40 24.25 -49.41
N GLU A 44 23.60 25.55 -49.56
CA GLU A 44 24.86 26.22 -49.25
C GLU A 44 24.76 27.17 -48.05
N ILE A 45 23.60 27.22 -47.39
CA ILE A 45 23.32 28.14 -46.28
C ILE A 45 24.31 27.99 -45.10
N THR A 46 24.77 26.78 -44.81
CA THR A 46 25.78 26.53 -43.76
C THR A 46 27.14 27.11 -44.13
N LYS A 47 27.52 27.06 -45.41
CA LYS A 47 28.75 27.66 -45.93
C LYS A 47 28.65 29.18 -45.99
N ALA A 48 27.47 29.71 -46.34
CA ALA A 48 27.18 31.15 -46.28
C ALA A 48 27.35 31.68 -44.85
N ALA A 49 26.79 30.98 -43.85
CA ALA A 49 26.96 31.31 -42.44
C ALA A 49 28.43 31.27 -41.98
N GLN A 50 29.22 30.33 -42.47
CA GLN A 50 30.66 30.28 -42.18
C GLN A 50 31.42 31.48 -42.79
N SER A 51 31.12 31.85 -44.03
CA SER A 51 31.70 33.05 -44.65
C SER A 51 31.31 34.33 -43.92
N LEU A 52 30.08 34.41 -43.40
CA LEU A 52 29.61 35.54 -42.59
C LEU A 52 30.39 35.65 -41.26
N ASN A 53 30.62 34.54 -40.57
CA ASN A 53 31.44 34.54 -39.35
C ASN A 53 32.90 34.97 -39.62
N GLU A 54 33.49 34.50 -40.71
CA GLU A 54 34.82 34.98 -41.13
C GLU A 54 34.84 36.49 -41.41
N LEU A 55 33.76 37.03 -41.99
CA LEU A 55 33.61 38.46 -42.26
C LEU A 55 33.43 39.28 -40.97
N ASP A 56 32.66 38.78 -40.00
CA ASP A 56 32.51 39.40 -38.68
C ASP A 56 33.85 39.46 -37.94
N TYR A 57 34.65 38.40 -37.99
CA TYR A 57 35.98 38.41 -37.36
C TYR A 57 36.91 39.47 -37.99
N LEU A 58 36.77 39.75 -39.29
CA LEU A 58 37.56 40.76 -39.98
C LEU A 58 37.10 42.20 -39.69
N SER A 59 35.82 42.40 -39.36
CA SER A 59 35.24 43.68 -38.98
C SER A 59 35.39 43.98 -37.48
N GLN A 60 35.65 42.98 -36.64
CA GLN A 60 35.90 43.17 -35.20
C GLN A 60 37.11 44.09 -34.93
N GLY A 61 36.88 45.11 -34.08
CA GLY A 61 37.90 45.97 -33.50
C GLY A 61 38.51 47.02 -34.44
N VAL A 62 37.92 47.24 -35.63
CA VAL A 62 38.39 48.22 -36.61
C VAL A 62 37.21 49.00 -37.17
N ASP A 63 37.33 50.34 -37.18
CA ASP A 63 36.35 51.18 -37.86
C ASP A 63 36.59 51.14 -39.38
N LEU A 64 35.65 50.53 -40.10
CA LEU A 64 35.66 50.43 -41.57
C LEU A 64 34.76 51.49 -42.23
N SER A 65 34.17 52.38 -41.45
CA SER A 65 33.29 53.45 -41.94
C SER A 65 34.08 54.45 -42.80
N GLY A 66 33.47 54.91 -43.90
CA GLY A 66 34.06 55.91 -44.79
C GLY A 66 35.05 55.35 -45.83
N ILE A 67 35.22 54.02 -45.92
CA ILE A 67 36.00 53.38 -46.98
C ILE A 67 35.08 53.07 -48.17
N GLU A 68 35.03 53.98 -49.16
CA GLU A 68 34.14 53.89 -50.33
C GLU A 68 34.21 52.54 -51.07
N VAL A 69 35.39 51.92 -51.12
CA VAL A 69 35.63 50.68 -51.89
C VAL A 69 34.88 49.47 -51.31
N ILE A 70 34.56 49.46 -50.01
CA ILE A 70 33.86 48.33 -49.35
C ILE A 70 32.48 48.71 -48.82
N GLU A 71 32.03 49.94 -49.01
CA GLU A 71 30.76 50.43 -48.45
C GLU A 71 29.55 49.62 -48.94
N ASN A 72 29.49 49.33 -50.24
CA ASN A 72 28.45 48.49 -50.82
C ASN A 72 28.52 47.03 -50.33
N ASP A 73 29.73 46.50 -50.14
CA ASP A 73 29.94 45.16 -49.60
C ASP A 73 29.48 45.08 -48.14
N LEU A 74 29.78 46.07 -47.30
CA LEU A 74 29.32 46.11 -45.91
C LEU A 74 27.78 46.14 -45.82
N LEU A 75 27.12 46.93 -46.67
CA LEU A 75 25.65 46.93 -46.78
C LEU A 75 25.10 45.58 -47.24
N PHE A 76 25.75 44.93 -48.20
CA PHE A 76 25.39 43.61 -48.68
C PHE A 76 25.56 42.54 -47.57
N ILE A 77 26.69 42.56 -46.86
CA ILE A 77 26.97 41.63 -45.75
C ILE A 77 25.91 41.76 -44.66
N ALA A 78 25.53 42.99 -44.27
CA ALA A 78 24.46 43.21 -43.29
C ALA A 78 23.11 42.63 -43.75
N ARG A 79 22.76 42.76 -45.03
CA ARG A 79 21.55 42.15 -45.60
C ARG A 79 21.64 40.62 -45.64
N ALA A 80 22.79 40.09 -46.02
CA ALA A 80 23.05 38.65 -46.08
C ALA A 80 22.95 38.00 -44.69
N HIS A 81 23.43 38.67 -43.63
CA HIS A 81 23.22 38.23 -42.25
C HIS A 81 21.74 38.04 -41.94
N LEU A 82 20.92 39.08 -42.19
CA LEU A 82 19.49 39.04 -41.92
C LEU A 82 18.77 37.96 -42.75
N GLU A 83 19.16 37.78 -44.00
CA GLU A 83 18.60 36.75 -44.89
C GLU A 83 18.92 35.34 -44.41
N VAL A 84 20.19 35.04 -44.12
CA VAL A 84 20.64 33.72 -43.64
C VAL A 84 20.01 33.39 -42.28
N GLU A 85 19.95 34.37 -41.37
CA GLU A 85 19.33 34.18 -40.05
C GLU A 85 17.82 33.88 -40.17
N ASN A 86 17.08 34.64 -40.99
CA ASN A 86 15.65 34.40 -41.20
C ASN A 86 15.37 33.06 -41.89
N GLN A 87 16.21 32.66 -42.84
CA GLN A 87 16.07 31.37 -43.49
C GLN A 87 16.38 30.22 -42.53
N ALA A 88 17.37 30.37 -41.65
CA ALA A 88 17.67 29.40 -40.60
C ALA A 88 16.53 29.29 -39.57
N LYS A 89 15.90 30.41 -39.17
CA LYS A 89 14.73 30.41 -38.27
C LYS A 89 13.57 29.63 -38.87
N ARG A 90 13.21 29.89 -40.12
CA ARG A 90 12.15 29.14 -40.83
C ARG A 90 12.48 27.65 -40.96
N LEU A 91 13.75 27.32 -41.25
CA LEU A 91 14.20 25.93 -41.32
C LEU A 91 14.11 25.23 -39.96
N LEU A 92 14.38 25.95 -38.86
CA LEU A 92 14.24 25.41 -37.51
C LEU A 92 12.78 25.20 -37.17
N GLU A 93 11.91 26.19 -37.38
CA GLU A 93 10.47 26.12 -37.09
C GLU A 93 9.82 24.95 -37.85
N GLN A 94 10.00 24.89 -39.18
CA GLN A 94 9.46 23.81 -40.01
C GLN A 94 10.08 22.47 -39.64
N GLY A 95 11.38 22.44 -39.35
CA GLY A 95 12.09 21.24 -38.97
C GLY A 95 11.59 20.65 -37.65
N VAL A 96 11.34 21.49 -36.65
CA VAL A 96 10.81 21.05 -35.35
C VAL A 96 9.34 20.65 -35.46
N GLU A 97 8.52 21.41 -36.20
CA GLU A 97 7.11 21.10 -36.43
C GLU A 97 6.93 19.76 -37.17
N THR A 98 7.69 19.55 -38.25
CA THR A 98 7.63 18.32 -39.07
C THR A 98 8.51 17.18 -38.53
N GLN A 99 9.24 17.42 -37.43
CA GLN A 99 10.18 16.47 -36.81
C GLN A 99 11.24 15.97 -37.80
N ASN A 100 11.70 16.85 -38.69
CA ASN A 100 12.70 16.57 -39.70
C ASN A 100 14.12 16.85 -39.15
N PRO A 101 14.91 15.80 -38.84
CA PRO A 101 16.19 15.99 -38.18
C PRO A 101 17.24 16.69 -39.05
N THR A 102 17.12 16.58 -40.38
CA THR A 102 18.01 17.22 -41.33
C THR A 102 17.81 18.74 -41.36
N GLN A 103 16.56 19.18 -41.35
CA GLN A 103 16.22 20.61 -41.33
C GLN A 103 16.66 21.26 -40.01
N VAL A 104 16.31 20.64 -38.87
CA VAL A 104 16.74 21.11 -37.54
C VAL A 104 18.26 21.12 -37.45
N GLY A 105 18.92 20.02 -37.82
CA GLY A 105 20.38 19.95 -37.82
C GLY A 105 21.02 21.03 -38.68
N THR A 106 20.50 21.30 -39.87
CA THR A 106 21.03 22.35 -40.77
C THR A 106 20.88 23.74 -40.14
N ALA A 107 19.71 24.05 -39.60
CA ALA A 107 19.46 25.34 -38.93
C ALA A 107 20.39 25.53 -37.71
N LEU A 108 20.54 24.50 -36.87
CA LEU A 108 21.45 24.54 -35.71
C LEU A 108 22.91 24.80 -36.14
N GLN A 109 23.36 24.23 -37.26
CA GLN A 109 24.70 24.51 -37.77
C GLN A 109 24.85 25.96 -38.21
N VAL A 110 23.83 26.54 -38.85
CA VAL A 110 23.83 27.95 -39.25
C VAL A 110 23.96 28.83 -38.01
N PHE A 111 23.15 28.60 -36.97
CA PHE A 111 23.23 29.39 -35.74
C PHE A 111 24.55 29.22 -34.98
N HIS A 112 25.12 28.01 -34.97
CA HIS A 112 26.46 27.77 -34.45
C HIS A 112 27.51 28.59 -35.22
N ASN A 113 27.47 28.51 -36.55
CA ASN A 113 28.40 29.23 -37.41
C ASN A 113 28.26 30.75 -37.23
N LEU A 114 27.05 31.28 -37.01
CA LEU A 114 26.81 32.71 -36.75
C LEU A 114 27.09 33.14 -35.29
N GLY A 115 27.46 32.22 -34.39
CA GLY A 115 27.69 32.52 -32.98
C GLY A 115 26.41 32.86 -32.18
N THR A 116 25.22 32.54 -32.70
CA THR A 116 23.92 32.89 -32.11
C THR A 116 23.15 31.67 -31.57
N LEU A 117 23.76 30.48 -31.57
CA LEU A 117 23.13 29.21 -31.17
C LEU A 117 22.46 29.27 -29.79
N LYS A 118 23.21 29.66 -28.75
CA LYS A 118 22.70 29.72 -27.37
C LYS A 118 21.47 30.63 -27.26
N ASN A 119 21.58 31.87 -27.71
CA ASN A 119 20.50 32.86 -27.65
C ASN A 119 19.25 32.40 -28.42
N THR A 120 19.46 31.76 -29.58
CA THR A 120 18.36 31.28 -30.42
C THR A 120 17.61 30.13 -29.75
N ILE A 121 18.33 29.16 -29.19
CA ILE A 121 17.71 28.01 -28.52
C ILE A 121 16.98 28.43 -27.24
N THR A 122 17.58 29.32 -26.45
CA THR A 122 16.90 29.91 -25.28
C THR A 122 15.61 30.62 -25.69
N SER A 123 15.65 31.48 -26.72
CA SER A 123 14.47 32.20 -27.21
C SER A 123 13.39 31.27 -27.76
N VAL A 124 13.76 30.19 -28.45
CA VAL A 124 12.81 29.19 -28.97
C VAL A 124 12.12 28.44 -27.82
N VAL A 125 12.88 28.01 -26.81
CA VAL A 125 12.32 27.31 -25.64
C VAL A 125 11.43 28.23 -24.82
N GLU A 126 11.84 29.48 -24.58
CA GLU A 126 11.02 30.51 -23.94
C GLU A 126 9.73 30.78 -24.72
N GLY A 127 9.79 30.82 -26.06
CA GLY A 127 8.62 30.97 -26.91
C GLY A 127 7.62 29.82 -26.79
N TYR A 128 8.10 28.58 -26.70
CA TYR A 128 7.27 27.41 -26.40
C TYR A 128 6.64 27.50 -25.00
N CYS A 129 7.39 27.90 -23.98
CA CYS A 129 6.88 28.10 -22.63
C CYS A 129 5.78 29.17 -22.58
N ALA A 130 5.98 30.32 -23.24
CA ALA A 130 5.00 31.40 -23.31
C ALA A 130 3.70 30.97 -24.02
N THR A 131 3.82 30.21 -25.12
CA THR A 131 2.67 29.69 -25.88
C THR A 131 1.86 28.69 -25.04
N LEU A 132 2.55 27.83 -24.27
CA LEU A 132 1.90 26.92 -23.34
C LEU A 132 1.21 27.67 -22.20
N GLU A 133 1.83 28.69 -21.63
CA GLU A 133 1.22 29.52 -20.58
C GLU A 133 -0.07 30.19 -21.06
N GLU A 134 -0.06 30.78 -22.27
CA GLU A 134 -1.25 31.36 -22.89
C GLU A 134 -2.34 30.29 -23.14
N SER A 135 -1.95 29.12 -23.62
CA SER A 135 -2.86 28.00 -23.86
C SER A 135 -3.51 27.49 -22.57
N ILE A 136 -2.75 27.39 -21.47
CA ILE A 136 -3.25 27.00 -20.15
C ILE A 136 -4.26 28.04 -19.66
N SER A 137 -3.92 29.33 -19.76
CA SER A 137 -4.83 30.42 -19.36
C SER A 137 -6.13 30.41 -20.19
N SER A 138 -6.01 30.25 -21.51
CA SER A 138 -7.16 30.23 -22.43
C SER A 138 -8.09 29.03 -22.19
N ALA A 139 -7.53 27.85 -21.90
CA ALA A 139 -8.30 26.64 -21.61
C ALA A 139 -9.19 26.77 -20.36
N LEU A 140 -8.79 27.62 -19.41
CA LEU A 140 -9.46 27.86 -18.13
C LEU A 140 -10.34 29.12 -18.13
N ASP A 141 -10.37 29.89 -19.22
CA ASP A 141 -11.18 31.12 -19.28
C ASP A 141 -12.68 30.79 -19.23
N VAL A 142 -13.32 31.21 -18.14
CA VAL A 142 -14.76 31.03 -17.90
C VAL A 142 -15.60 31.61 -19.04
N LYS A 143 -15.15 32.68 -19.71
CA LYS A 143 -15.87 33.27 -20.85
C LYS A 143 -15.88 32.34 -22.06
N VAL A 144 -14.75 31.67 -22.33
CA VAL A 144 -14.62 30.68 -23.41
C VAL A 144 -15.47 29.44 -23.07
N LEU A 145 -15.48 29.02 -21.80
CA LEU A 145 -16.22 27.85 -21.33
C LEU A 145 -17.74 28.05 -21.28
N THR A 146 -18.22 29.30 -21.27
CA THR A 146 -19.65 29.65 -21.18
C THR A 146 -20.25 30.15 -22.49
N GLN A 147 -19.46 30.29 -23.56
CA GLN A 147 -19.99 30.64 -24.87
C GLN A 147 -20.83 29.48 -25.44
N PRO A 148 -22.05 29.75 -25.92
CA PRO A 148 -22.84 28.73 -26.61
C PRO A 148 -22.10 28.33 -27.88
N SER A 149 -21.85 27.03 -28.04
CA SER A 149 -21.45 26.44 -29.32
C SER A 149 -22.39 26.94 -30.42
N GLN A 150 -21.83 27.38 -31.55
CA GLN A 150 -22.53 28.10 -32.64
C GLN A 150 -23.78 27.41 -33.22
N SER A 151 -24.10 26.18 -32.79
CA SER A 151 -25.31 25.43 -33.12
C SER A 151 -26.59 25.84 -32.37
N ALA A 152 -26.54 26.74 -31.38
CA ALA A 152 -27.72 27.09 -30.55
C ALA A 152 -28.01 28.60 -30.37
N ALA A 153 -27.68 29.44 -31.36
CA ALA A 153 -27.95 30.89 -31.27
C ALA A 153 -29.39 31.26 -31.66
N ARG A 154 -30.33 31.12 -30.71
CA ARG A 154 -31.58 31.91 -30.68
C ARG A 154 -31.80 32.46 -29.26
N GLY A 155 -31.16 33.57 -28.95
CA GLY A 155 -31.38 34.32 -27.71
C GLY A 155 -30.94 35.77 -27.87
N GLY A 156 -31.86 36.71 -27.66
CA GLY A 156 -31.63 38.15 -27.86
C GLY A 156 -30.69 38.81 -26.83
N PRO A 157 -30.35 40.10 -27.02
CA PRO A 157 -29.30 40.78 -26.26
C PRO A 157 -29.75 41.03 -24.81
N GLY A 158 -28.88 40.73 -23.83
CA GLY A 158 -29.05 41.22 -22.44
C GLY A 158 -29.07 40.19 -21.30
N ARG A 159 -28.83 38.89 -21.53
CA ARG A 159 -28.66 37.91 -20.43
C ARG A 159 -27.18 37.68 -20.12
N SER A 160 -26.77 37.96 -18.88
CA SER A 160 -25.42 37.66 -18.39
C SER A 160 -25.12 36.17 -18.47
N THR A 161 -24.01 35.80 -19.11
CA THR A 161 -23.50 34.43 -19.33
C THR A 161 -22.78 33.85 -18.10
N LEU A 162 -23.29 34.10 -16.89
CA LEU A 162 -22.83 33.37 -15.71
C LEU A 162 -23.54 32.00 -15.68
N PRO A 163 -22.89 30.92 -15.20
CA PRO A 163 -23.55 29.63 -15.08
C PRO A 163 -24.71 29.75 -14.09
N ALA A 164 -25.94 29.85 -14.60
CA ALA A 164 -27.12 29.60 -13.80
C ALA A 164 -27.13 28.11 -13.40
N PRO A 165 -27.75 27.72 -12.26
CA PRO A 165 -27.74 26.33 -11.76
C PRO A 165 -28.12 25.25 -12.79
N GLY A 166 -28.88 25.61 -13.84
CA GLY A 166 -29.27 24.72 -14.94
C GLY A 166 -28.23 24.48 -16.06
N ASN A 167 -27.08 25.17 -16.08
CA ASN A 167 -26.08 25.06 -17.16
C ASN A 167 -24.74 24.43 -16.73
N THR A 168 -24.67 23.89 -15.51
CA THR A 168 -23.42 23.35 -14.92
C THR A 168 -22.89 22.13 -15.68
N ALA A 169 -23.76 21.26 -16.20
CA ALA A 169 -23.34 20.08 -16.95
C ALA A 169 -22.67 20.43 -18.29
N ALA A 170 -23.24 21.39 -19.03
CA ALA A 170 -22.66 21.88 -20.28
C ALA A 170 -21.29 22.57 -20.03
N PHE A 171 -21.21 23.39 -18.99
CA PHE A 171 -19.94 23.98 -18.55
C PHE A 171 -18.88 22.91 -18.24
N ARG A 172 -19.22 21.87 -17.47
CA ARG A 172 -18.28 20.77 -17.16
C ARG A 172 -17.86 20.01 -18.41
N ALA A 173 -18.78 19.73 -19.35
CA ALA A 173 -18.44 19.08 -20.60
C ALA A 173 -17.41 19.90 -21.40
N SER A 174 -17.68 21.21 -21.60
CA SER A 174 -16.75 22.11 -22.30
C SER A 174 -15.40 22.23 -21.60
N LEU A 175 -15.39 22.31 -20.26
CA LEU A 175 -14.15 22.34 -19.47
C LEU A 175 -13.29 21.10 -19.75
N TRP A 176 -13.86 19.91 -19.63
CA TRP A 176 -13.07 18.69 -19.79
C TRP A 176 -12.61 18.46 -21.22
N THR A 177 -13.40 18.83 -22.23
CA THR A 177 -12.96 18.80 -23.64
C THR A 177 -11.82 19.79 -23.88
N ASN A 178 -11.86 20.98 -23.28
CA ASN A 178 -10.74 21.93 -23.38
C ASN A 178 -9.50 21.41 -22.65
N MET A 179 -9.66 20.76 -21.48
CA MET A 179 -8.55 20.13 -20.76
C MET A 179 -7.90 19.01 -21.57
N GLU A 180 -8.67 18.17 -22.26
CA GLU A 180 -8.15 17.14 -23.17
C GLU A 180 -7.31 17.77 -24.29
N LYS A 181 -7.84 18.81 -24.96
CA LYS A 181 -7.11 19.56 -25.99
C LYS A 181 -5.84 20.21 -25.46
N LEU A 182 -5.88 20.73 -24.23
CA LEU A 182 -4.70 21.31 -23.57
C LEU A 182 -3.63 20.23 -23.35
N MET A 183 -4.00 19.04 -22.88
CA MET A 183 -3.04 17.93 -22.73
C MET A 183 -2.43 17.51 -24.08
N ASP A 184 -3.22 17.48 -25.15
CA ASP A 184 -2.72 17.18 -26.49
C ASP A 184 -1.71 18.23 -27.00
N HIS A 185 -1.99 19.50 -26.73
CA HIS A 185 -1.08 20.59 -27.08
C HIS A 185 0.21 20.54 -26.27
N ILE A 186 0.13 20.35 -24.94
CA ILE A 186 1.30 20.15 -24.07
C ILE A 186 2.13 18.97 -24.57
N CYS A 187 1.51 17.83 -24.88
CA CYS A 187 2.20 16.65 -25.41
C CYS A 187 2.98 16.96 -26.70
N THR A 188 2.38 17.74 -27.59
CA THR A 188 2.98 18.13 -28.88
C THR A 188 4.20 19.02 -28.67
N VAL A 189 4.08 20.07 -27.86
CA VAL A 189 5.17 21.01 -27.56
C VAL A 189 6.31 20.32 -26.81
N CYS A 190 6.00 19.46 -25.83
CA CYS A 190 7.01 18.64 -25.16
C CYS A 190 7.78 17.76 -26.15
N GLY A 191 7.08 17.13 -27.10
CA GLY A 191 7.71 16.32 -28.15
C GLY A 191 8.63 17.13 -29.06
N GLN A 192 8.25 18.37 -29.39
CA GLN A 192 9.06 19.31 -30.19
C GLN A 192 10.35 19.73 -29.46
N VAL A 193 10.25 20.10 -28.18
CA VAL A 193 11.42 20.47 -27.35
C VAL A 193 12.35 19.26 -27.15
N GLN A 194 11.79 18.06 -26.95
CA GLN A 194 12.57 16.83 -26.84
C GLN A 194 13.31 16.50 -28.16
N HIS A 195 12.64 16.66 -29.30
CA HIS A 195 13.26 16.48 -30.61
C HIS A 195 14.44 17.45 -30.81
N LEU A 196 14.25 18.72 -30.47
CA LEU A 196 15.28 19.75 -30.52
C LEU A 196 16.50 19.40 -29.64
N GLN A 197 16.26 19.06 -28.36
CA GLN A 197 17.34 18.66 -27.44
C GLN A 197 18.09 17.43 -27.93
N LYS A 198 17.39 16.43 -28.48
CA LYS A 198 18.04 15.22 -29.01
C LYS A 198 19.00 15.54 -30.14
N ILE A 199 18.65 16.45 -31.04
CA ILE A 199 19.51 16.84 -32.16
C ILE A 199 20.70 17.66 -31.67
N LEU A 200 20.49 18.58 -30.72
CA LEU A 200 21.57 19.31 -30.05
C LEU A 200 22.58 18.36 -29.36
N ALA A 201 22.10 17.27 -28.77
CA ALA A 201 22.95 16.29 -28.11
C ALA A 201 23.77 15.42 -29.08
N LYS A 202 23.25 15.17 -30.29
CA LYS A 202 23.92 14.35 -31.30
C LYS A 202 24.81 15.15 -32.24
N LYS A 203 24.49 16.42 -32.50
CA LYS A 203 25.21 17.24 -33.47
C LYS A 203 26.48 17.81 -32.84
N ARG A 204 27.61 17.61 -33.52
CA ARG A 204 28.94 18.07 -33.11
C ARG A 204 29.44 19.16 -34.03
N ASP A 205 30.17 20.10 -33.46
CA ASP A 205 30.96 21.04 -34.25
C ASP A 205 32.03 20.26 -35.06
N PRO A 206 32.10 20.40 -36.39
CA PRO A 206 33.08 19.70 -37.22
C PRO A 206 34.54 20.01 -36.88
N VAL A 207 34.82 21.12 -36.20
CA VAL A 207 36.19 21.53 -35.87
C VAL A 207 36.58 21.12 -34.44
N SER A 208 35.78 21.47 -33.43
CA SER A 208 36.07 21.17 -32.04
C SER A 208 35.59 19.79 -31.57
N HIS A 209 34.74 19.11 -32.36
CA HIS A 209 34.07 17.85 -32.02
C HIS A 209 33.18 17.89 -30.75
N ILE A 210 32.96 19.07 -30.19
CA ILE A 210 32.08 19.30 -29.02
C ILE A 210 30.62 19.23 -29.48
N CYS A 211 29.77 18.57 -28.71
CA CYS A 211 28.33 18.56 -28.99
C CYS A 211 27.72 19.94 -28.75
N PHE A 212 26.77 20.35 -29.60
CA PHE A 212 26.10 21.64 -29.46
C PHE A 212 25.39 21.80 -28.11
N ILE A 213 24.88 20.71 -27.52
CA ILE A 213 24.28 20.75 -26.18
C ILE A 213 25.29 21.15 -25.10
N GLU A 214 26.55 20.71 -25.21
CA GLU A 214 27.60 21.00 -24.22
C GLU A 214 27.99 22.48 -24.30
N GLU A 215 27.97 23.07 -25.49
CA GLU A 215 28.20 24.49 -25.69
C GLU A 215 27.12 25.36 -25.04
N ILE A 216 25.86 24.93 -25.11
CA ILE A 216 24.72 25.66 -24.52
C ILE A 216 24.78 25.58 -22.98
N VAL A 217 25.16 24.42 -22.43
CA VAL A 217 25.19 24.14 -20.98
C VAL A 217 26.48 24.64 -20.30
N LYS A 218 27.48 25.10 -21.06
CA LYS A 218 28.67 25.77 -20.49
C LYS A 218 28.25 26.92 -19.56
N ASP A 219 29.00 27.06 -18.46
CA ASP A 219 28.83 28.06 -17.38
C ASP A 219 27.80 27.72 -16.26
N GLY A 220 27.52 26.43 -16.00
CA GLY A 220 26.67 26.02 -14.87
C GLY A 220 25.18 26.28 -15.06
N GLN A 221 24.75 26.47 -16.32
CA GLN A 221 23.36 26.66 -16.71
C GLN A 221 22.57 25.35 -16.57
N SER A 222 21.27 25.49 -16.27
CA SER A 222 20.39 24.32 -16.17
C SER A 222 20.08 23.74 -17.55
N GLU A 223 19.89 22.42 -17.63
CA GLU A 223 19.56 21.73 -18.88
C GLU A 223 18.23 22.24 -19.49
N ILE A 224 18.13 22.20 -20.82
CA ILE A 224 16.98 22.72 -21.58
C ILE A 224 15.66 22.09 -21.10
N LEU A 225 15.59 20.77 -21.01
CA LEU A 225 14.41 20.07 -20.50
C LEU A 225 14.08 20.42 -19.05
N TYR A 226 15.09 20.64 -18.19
CA TYR A 226 14.85 21.05 -16.81
C TYR A 226 14.23 22.45 -16.74
N THR A 227 14.73 23.42 -17.51
CA THR A 227 14.14 24.77 -17.57
C THR A 227 12.72 24.74 -18.12
N PHE A 228 12.50 23.96 -19.18
CA PHE A 228 11.19 23.81 -19.80
C PHE A 228 10.17 23.17 -18.84
N TRP A 229 10.50 22.04 -18.22
CA TRP A 229 9.59 21.35 -17.31
C TRP A 229 9.24 22.17 -16.07
N ASN A 230 10.21 22.88 -15.49
CA ASN A 230 9.93 23.80 -14.39
C ASN A 230 8.98 24.93 -14.81
N SER A 231 9.21 25.54 -15.98
CA SER A 231 8.32 26.59 -16.48
C SER A 231 6.90 26.07 -16.72
N VAL A 232 6.74 24.90 -17.35
CA VAL A 232 5.43 24.33 -17.66
C VAL A 232 4.67 23.89 -16.40
N THR A 233 5.35 23.21 -15.47
CA THR A 233 4.72 22.76 -14.22
C THR A 233 4.37 23.95 -13.31
N GLN A 234 5.20 24.99 -13.28
CA GLN A 234 4.88 26.24 -12.58
C GLN A 234 3.73 27.00 -13.23
N ALA A 235 3.67 27.05 -14.56
CA ALA A 235 2.54 27.66 -15.29
C ALA A 235 1.24 26.90 -15.00
N LEU A 236 1.24 25.57 -15.07
CA LEU A 236 0.08 24.74 -14.71
C LEU A 236 -0.37 25.01 -13.26
N HIS A 237 0.56 25.00 -12.31
CA HIS A 237 0.25 25.25 -10.91
C HIS A 237 -0.36 26.64 -10.69
N SER A 238 0.33 27.69 -11.13
CA SER A 238 -0.08 29.08 -10.92
C SER A 238 -1.40 29.41 -11.63
N GLN A 239 -1.54 29.04 -12.90
CA GLN A 239 -2.75 29.34 -13.67
C GLN A 239 -3.96 28.56 -13.17
N PHE A 240 -3.80 27.28 -12.79
CA PHE A 240 -4.91 26.52 -12.18
C PHE A 240 -5.35 27.15 -10.88
N GLN A 241 -4.40 27.56 -10.03
CA GLN A 241 -4.69 28.17 -8.74
C GLN A 241 -5.37 29.53 -8.91
N MET A 242 -4.90 30.36 -9.85
CA MET A 242 -5.52 31.65 -10.18
C MET A 242 -6.95 31.47 -10.73
N ALA A 243 -7.16 30.51 -11.64
CA ALA A 243 -8.46 30.23 -12.23
C ALA A 243 -9.47 29.67 -11.21
N THR A 244 -9.04 28.79 -10.31
CA THR A 244 -9.93 28.22 -9.27
C THR A 244 -10.20 29.19 -8.13
N ASN A 245 -9.28 30.10 -7.82
CA ASN A 245 -9.53 31.20 -6.87
C ASN A 245 -10.50 32.24 -7.42
N SER A 246 -10.52 32.45 -8.74
CA SER A 246 -11.45 33.39 -9.39
C SER A 246 -12.81 32.78 -9.74
N SER A 247 -12.91 31.45 -9.85
CA SER A 247 -14.15 30.75 -10.21
C SER A 247 -14.47 29.56 -9.30
N MET A 248 -15.55 29.70 -8.52
CA MET A 248 -16.06 28.61 -7.67
C MET A 248 -16.50 27.39 -8.49
N PHE A 249 -16.99 27.58 -9.73
CA PHE A 249 -17.38 26.48 -10.61
C PHE A 249 -16.18 25.63 -11.05
N LEU A 250 -15.06 26.27 -11.40
CA LEU A 250 -13.81 25.56 -11.72
C LEU A 250 -13.27 24.83 -10.49
N LYS A 251 -13.26 25.51 -9.34
CA LYS A 251 -12.83 24.91 -8.08
C LYS A 251 -13.64 23.66 -7.73
N GLN A 252 -14.98 23.72 -7.84
CA GLN A 252 -15.85 22.57 -7.59
C GLN A 252 -15.63 21.44 -8.61
N ALA A 253 -15.35 21.74 -9.87
CA ALA A 253 -15.06 20.73 -10.88
C ALA A 253 -13.72 20.01 -10.58
N PHE A 254 -12.66 20.76 -10.30
CA PHE A 254 -11.34 20.17 -10.03
C PHE A 254 -11.29 19.40 -8.72
N GLU A 255 -11.86 19.93 -7.63
CA GLU A 255 -11.90 19.23 -6.34
C GLU A 255 -12.93 18.10 -6.30
N GLY A 256 -13.97 18.14 -7.14
CA GLY A 256 -15.05 17.14 -7.14
C GLY A 256 -14.79 15.97 -8.09
N GLU A 257 -14.14 16.25 -9.22
CA GLU A 257 -13.81 15.28 -10.27
C GLU A 257 -12.29 15.12 -10.43
N TYR A 258 -11.53 15.32 -9.34
CA TYR A 258 -10.07 15.16 -9.31
C TYR A 258 -9.56 13.87 -9.98
N PRO A 259 -10.16 12.68 -9.79
CA PRO A 259 -9.73 11.45 -10.48
C PRO A 259 -9.73 11.58 -12.01
N LYS A 260 -10.66 12.37 -12.57
CA LYS A 260 -10.70 12.65 -14.02
C LYS A 260 -9.53 13.54 -14.44
N LEU A 261 -9.20 14.56 -13.65
CA LEU A 261 -8.03 15.42 -13.87
C LEU A 261 -6.72 14.63 -13.77
N LEU A 262 -6.59 13.79 -12.74
CA LEU A 262 -5.43 12.92 -12.55
C LEU A 262 -5.27 11.93 -13.71
N ARG A 263 -6.38 11.36 -14.22
CA ARG A 263 -6.35 10.50 -15.42
C ARG A 263 -5.78 11.22 -16.63
N LEU A 264 -6.18 12.46 -16.89
CA LEU A 264 -5.64 13.26 -18.01
C LEU A 264 -4.11 13.46 -17.89
N PHE A 265 -3.63 13.68 -16.68
CA PHE A 265 -2.20 13.85 -16.40
C PHE A 265 -1.43 12.53 -16.55
N ASN A 266 -1.99 11.42 -16.05
CA ASN A 266 -1.42 10.08 -16.21
C ASN A 266 -1.37 9.66 -17.69
N ASP A 267 -2.41 9.98 -18.46
CA ASP A 267 -2.48 9.69 -19.89
C ASP A 267 -1.50 10.56 -20.70
N LEU A 268 -1.36 11.84 -20.34
CA LEU A 268 -0.31 12.72 -20.89
C LEU A 268 1.07 12.12 -20.65
N TRP A 269 1.37 11.73 -19.41
CA TRP A 269 2.68 11.18 -19.05
C TRP A 269 3.01 9.88 -19.80
N LYS A 270 2.06 8.94 -19.86
CA LYS A 270 2.21 7.69 -20.64
C LYS A 270 2.49 7.97 -22.12
N ARG A 271 1.82 8.95 -22.72
CA ARG A 271 2.06 9.34 -24.12
C ARG A 271 3.46 9.92 -24.32
N LEU A 272 3.94 10.75 -23.39
CA LEU A 272 5.30 11.30 -23.43
C LEU A 272 6.37 10.20 -23.33
N GLN A 273 6.18 9.22 -22.45
CA GLN A 273 7.07 8.06 -22.34
C GLN A 273 7.11 7.24 -23.64
N GLN A 274 5.96 6.94 -24.23
CA GLN A 274 5.87 6.23 -25.52
C GLN A 274 6.55 7.00 -26.65
N TYR A 275 6.39 8.33 -26.67
CA TYR A 275 6.98 9.20 -27.67
C TYR A 275 8.52 9.18 -27.60
N SER A 276 9.08 9.18 -26.39
CA SER A 276 10.53 9.01 -26.15
C SER A 276 11.08 7.72 -26.76
N GLN A 277 10.42 6.58 -26.49
CA GLN A 277 10.80 5.26 -27.00
C GLN A 277 10.75 5.20 -28.53
N ASN A 278 9.71 5.78 -29.14
CA ASN A 278 9.55 5.82 -30.60
C ASN A 278 10.62 6.66 -31.30
N ILE A 279 11.01 7.79 -30.71
CA ILE A 279 12.08 8.64 -31.23
C ILE A 279 13.44 7.94 -31.14
N GLN A 280 13.70 7.13 -30.11
CA GLN A 280 14.90 6.29 -30.03
C GLN A 280 14.94 5.26 -31.18
N GLY A 281 13.85 4.54 -31.44
CA GLY A 281 13.78 3.51 -32.48
C GLY A 281 13.93 4.02 -33.93
N LYS A 282 13.29 5.14 -34.29
CA LYS A 282 13.31 5.67 -35.68
C LYS A 282 14.71 6.10 -36.17
N PHE A 283 15.57 6.54 -35.27
CA PHE A 283 16.92 6.98 -35.61
C PHE A 283 17.91 5.84 -35.85
N ASN A 284 17.66 4.66 -35.25
CA ASN A 284 18.52 3.49 -35.46
C ASN A 284 18.18 2.78 -36.79
N ALA A 285 16.97 3.00 -37.33
CA ALA A 285 16.50 2.35 -38.55
C ALA A 285 16.86 3.10 -39.86
N THR A 286 17.11 4.40 -39.82
CA THR A 286 17.49 5.18 -41.02
C THR A 286 19.00 5.19 -41.20
N GLY A 287 19.55 4.10 -41.71
CA GLY A 287 20.84 4.09 -42.39
C GLY A 287 20.74 4.86 -43.71
N ALA A 288 20.83 6.19 -43.66
CA ALA A 288 20.98 7.02 -44.85
C ALA A 288 22.48 7.08 -45.19
N THR A 289 22.92 6.08 -45.94
CA THR A 289 24.18 6.04 -46.68
C THR A 289 24.15 7.14 -47.73
N ASP A 290 24.71 8.31 -47.43
CA ASP A 290 25.55 9.13 -48.32
C ASP A 290 25.79 10.52 -47.69
N LEU A 291 27.07 10.84 -47.47
CA LEU A 291 27.68 12.08 -46.92
C LEU A 291 28.06 12.17 -45.42
N TYR A 292 28.10 11.06 -44.67
CA TYR A 292 28.77 11.04 -43.35
C TYR A 292 29.81 9.93 -43.30
N VAL A 293 31.10 10.28 -43.44
CA VAL A 293 32.22 9.31 -43.40
C VAL A 293 32.78 9.13 -41.98
N ASP A 294 32.26 9.79 -40.95
CA ASP A 294 32.88 9.74 -39.60
C ASP A 294 31.91 9.39 -38.47
N LEU A 295 31.19 8.26 -38.62
CA LEU A 295 30.26 7.74 -37.59
C LEU A 295 30.46 6.24 -37.29
N GLN A 296 31.68 5.73 -37.41
CA GLN A 296 32.01 4.41 -36.86
C GLN A 296 32.67 4.54 -35.49
N HIS A 297 32.10 3.80 -34.54
CA HIS A 297 32.35 3.78 -33.09
C HIS A 297 31.69 4.91 -32.28
N MET A 298 30.64 4.55 -31.55
CA MET A 298 30.64 4.60 -30.08
C MET A 298 29.46 3.79 -29.55
N GLU A 299 29.70 3.18 -28.40
CA GLU A 299 28.95 2.11 -27.76
C GLU A 299 27.56 2.53 -27.24
N ASP A 300 26.78 1.47 -27.04
CA ASP A 300 25.43 1.36 -26.51
C ASP A 300 25.30 1.98 -25.11
N ASP A 301 24.87 3.24 -25.02
CA ASP A 301 24.39 3.83 -23.76
C ASP A 301 22.88 4.03 -23.86
N ALA A 302 22.15 3.04 -23.33
CA ALA A 302 20.71 3.05 -23.11
C ALA A 302 20.31 4.03 -21.98
N GLN A 303 20.71 5.30 -22.09
CA GLN A 303 20.31 6.35 -21.15
C GLN A 303 19.01 7.01 -21.62
N ASP A 304 17.98 6.94 -20.76
CA ASP A 304 16.67 7.52 -20.99
C ASP A 304 16.80 9.05 -21.05
N ILE A 305 16.74 9.61 -22.27
CA ILE A 305 16.95 11.04 -22.61
C ILE A 305 15.89 11.95 -21.92
N PHE A 306 14.94 11.35 -21.22
CA PHE A 306 13.81 11.99 -20.59
C PHE A 306 14.11 12.54 -19.18
N ILE A 307 15.11 11.99 -18.48
CA ILE A 307 15.46 12.42 -17.12
C ILE A 307 16.58 13.46 -17.22
N PRO A 308 16.36 14.72 -16.80
CA PRO A 308 17.46 15.68 -16.74
C PRO A 308 18.57 15.12 -15.85
N LYS A 309 19.86 15.33 -16.19
CA LYS A 309 21.01 14.73 -15.46
C LYS A 309 21.17 15.22 -14.02
N LYS A 310 20.17 15.94 -13.49
CA LYS A 310 20.07 16.35 -12.09
C LYS A 310 19.44 15.21 -11.29
N PRO A 311 20.13 14.62 -10.30
CA PRO A 311 19.66 13.44 -9.57
C PRO A 311 18.37 13.64 -8.75
N ASP A 312 17.92 14.88 -8.54
CA ASP A 312 16.80 15.22 -7.63
C ASP A 312 15.51 15.71 -8.33
N TYR A 313 15.46 15.78 -9.67
CA TYR A 313 14.28 16.31 -10.38
C TYR A 313 13.52 15.25 -11.17
N ASP A 314 12.27 15.00 -10.77
CA ASP A 314 11.33 14.13 -11.46
C ASP A 314 10.18 14.95 -12.08
N PRO A 315 10.10 15.08 -13.42
CA PRO A 315 9.02 15.80 -14.07
C PRO A 315 7.64 15.16 -13.88
N GLU A 316 7.53 13.84 -13.63
CA GLU A 316 6.25 13.19 -13.34
C GLU A 316 5.70 13.74 -12.03
N LYS A 317 6.57 13.74 -11.02
CA LYS A 317 6.27 14.21 -9.70
C LYS A 317 5.94 15.70 -9.71
N ALA A 318 6.72 16.53 -10.39
CA ALA A 318 6.43 17.96 -10.52
C ALA A 318 5.07 18.23 -11.19
N LEU A 319 4.70 17.42 -12.19
CA LEU A 319 3.40 17.49 -12.84
C LEU A 319 2.26 17.11 -11.87
N LYS A 320 2.42 16.02 -11.09
CA LYS A 320 1.44 15.60 -10.07
C LYS A 320 1.35 16.59 -8.91
N ASP A 321 2.47 17.15 -8.47
CA ASP A 321 2.56 18.14 -7.39
C ASP A 321 1.77 19.42 -7.73
N SER A 322 1.66 19.77 -9.02
CA SER A 322 0.81 20.89 -9.46
C SER A 322 -0.68 20.71 -9.09
N LEU A 323 -1.13 19.46 -8.88
CA LEU A 323 -2.51 19.09 -8.55
C LEU A 323 -2.78 18.88 -7.06
N GLN A 324 -1.75 18.90 -6.21
CA GLN A 324 -1.83 18.53 -4.79
C GLN A 324 -2.95 19.23 -3.99
N PRO A 325 -3.24 20.54 -4.18
CA PRO A 325 -4.33 21.20 -3.46
C PRO A 325 -5.72 20.60 -3.74
N TYR A 326 -5.95 20.14 -4.97
CA TYR A 326 -7.21 19.54 -5.39
C TYR A 326 -7.35 18.10 -4.89
N GLU A 327 -6.24 17.36 -4.85
CA GLU A 327 -6.20 16.03 -4.25
C GLU A 327 -6.57 16.09 -2.77
N ALA A 328 -5.95 16.99 -2.00
CA ALA A 328 -6.23 17.14 -0.57
C ALA A 328 -7.71 17.47 -0.31
N ALA A 329 -8.30 18.38 -1.09
CA ALA A 329 -9.71 18.71 -1.02
C ALA A 329 -10.61 17.53 -1.40
N TYR A 330 -10.27 16.78 -2.44
CA TYR A 330 -11.00 15.60 -2.88
C TYR A 330 -10.96 14.49 -1.81
N LEU A 331 -9.79 14.21 -1.22
CA LEU A 331 -9.62 13.23 -0.14
C LEU A 331 -10.41 13.61 1.12
N SER A 332 -10.46 14.90 1.47
CA SER A 332 -11.29 15.37 2.58
C SER A 332 -12.78 15.12 2.31
N LYS A 333 -13.25 15.40 1.09
CA LYS A 333 -14.65 15.14 0.70
C LYS A 333 -14.97 13.66 0.60
N SER A 334 -14.02 12.84 0.13
CA SER A 334 -14.12 11.37 0.10
C SER A 334 -14.32 10.80 1.50
N LEU A 335 -13.53 11.27 2.47
CA LEU A 335 -13.69 10.87 3.87
C LEU A 335 -15.07 11.24 4.41
N SER A 336 -15.56 12.46 4.15
CA SER A 336 -16.92 12.87 4.55
C SER A 336 -17.99 11.96 3.92
N ARG A 337 -17.93 11.72 2.61
CA ARG A 337 -18.87 10.82 1.91
C ARG A 337 -18.86 9.40 2.48
N LEU A 338 -17.72 8.90 2.94
CA LEU A 338 -17.61 7.60 3.58
C LEU A 338 -18.14 7.60 5.03
N PHE A 339 -18.02 8.71 5.74
CA PHE A 339 -18.46 8.85 7.14
C PHE A 339 -19.96 9.12 7.26
N ASP A 340 -20.56 9.88 6.33
CA ASP A 340 -21.96 10.29 6.39
C ASP A 340 -22.93 9.09 6.49
N PRO A 341 -22.79 8.01 5.70
CA PRO A 341 -23.63 6.81 5.84
C PRO A 341 -23.49 6.14 7.21
N ILE A 342 -22.29 6.12 7.80
CA ILE A 342 -22.07 5.55 9.13
C ILE A 342 -22.79 6.38 10.19
N ASN A 343 -22.64 7.70 10.14
CA ASN A 343 -23.26 8.60 11.12
C ASN A 343 -24.80 8.58 11.02
N LEU A 344 -25.34 8.31 9.83
CA LEU A 344 -26.77 8.17 9.63
C LEU A 344 -27.34 6.90 10.30
N VAL A 345 -26.63 5.78 10.17
CA VAL A 345 -27.10 4.47 10.71
C VAL A 345 -26.78 4.29 12.19
N PHE A 346 -25.86 5.10 12.74
CA PHE A 346 -25.57 5.19 14.18
C PHE A 346 -25.97 6.56 14.76
N PRO A 347 -27.28 6.85 14.88
CA PRO A 347 -27.73 8.11 15.45
C PRO A 347 -27.31 8.24 16.93
N PRO A 348 -27.11 9.46 17.45
CA PRO A 348 -26.80 9.68 18.85
C PRO A 348 -27.88 9.05 19.76
N GLY A 349 -27.47 8.13 20.65
CA GLY A 349 -28.39 7.41 21.54
C GLY A 349 -29.07 6.19 20.93
N GLY A 350 -28.76 5.83 19.68
CA GLY A 350 -29.18 4.58 19.06
C GLY A 350 -28.68 3.36 19.84
N ARG A 351 -29.54 2.34 19.97
CA ARG A 351 -29.23 1.10 20.72
C ARG A 351 -29.13 -0.15 19.84
N ASN A 352 -29.43 0.00 18.55
CA ASN A 352 -29.48 -1.11 17.61
C ASN A 352 -28.35 -0.98 16.59
N PRO A 353 -27.73 -2.10 16.18
CA PRO A 353 -26.80 -2.08 15.05
C PRO A 353 -27.54 -1.81 13.74
N PRO A 354 -26.81 -1.42 12.67
CA PRO A 354 -27.38 -1.17 11.36
C PRO A 354 -28.07 -2.41 10.78
N SER A 355 -29.16 -2.17 10.05
CA SER A 355 -29.85 -3.18 9.26
C SER A 355 -29.01 -3.64 8.05
N SER A 356 -29.42 -4.74 7.42
CA SER A 356 -28.79 -5.26 6.21
C SER A 356 -28.71 -4.23 5.09
N ASP A 357 -29.83 -3.56 4.81
CA ASP A 357 -29.94 -2.62 3.69
C ASP A 357 -29.08 -1.36 3.92
N GLU A 358 -29.03 -0.90 5.16
CA GLU A 358 -28.16 0.20 5.60
C GLU A 358 -26.68 -0.15 5.45
N LEU A 359 -26.30 -1.37 5.84
CA LEU A 359 -24.93 -1.85 5.66
C LEU A 359 -24.56 -1.99 4.18
N ASP A 360 -25.47 -2.49 3.33
CA ASP A 360 -25.26 -2.54 1.89
C ASP A 360 -25.06 -1.15 1.29
N GLY A 361 -25.73 -0.13 1.83
CA GLY A 361 -25.49 1.28 1.49
C GLY A 361 -24.05 1.71 1.78
N ILE A 362 -23.53 1.39 2.96
CA ILE A 362 -22.13 1.68 3.35
C ILE A 362 -21.15 0.97 2.40
N ILE A 363 -21.38 -0.32 2.14
CA ILE A 363 -20.52 -1.12 1.25
C ILE A 363 -20.53 -0.56 -0.18
N LYS A 364 -21.68 -0.15 -0.70
CA LYS A 364 -21.78 0.51 -2.02
C LYS A 364 -20.98 1.80 -2.09
N THR A 365 -21.01 2.61 -1.04
CA THR A 365 -20.21 3.84 -0.96
C THR A 365 -18.71 3.52 -0.95
N ILE A 366 -18.26 2.55 -0.15
CA ILE A 366 -16.86 2.09 -0.13
C ILE A 366 -16.43 1.60 -1.52
N ALA A 367 -17.23 0.75 -2.16
CA ALA A 367 -16.94 0.23 -3.49
C ALA A 367 -16.88 1.35 -4.54
N SER A 368 -17.79 2.33 -4.47
CA SER A 368 -17.81 3.48 -5.38
C SER A 368 -16.54 4.32 -5.24
N GLU A 369 -16.11 4.65 -4.02
CA GLU A 369 -14.89 5.44 -3.81
C GLU A 369 -13.64 4.70 -4.29
N LEU A 370 -13.52 3.41 -3.99
CA LEU A 370 -12.39 2.59 -4.46
C LEU A 370 -12.37 2.43 -5.99
N ASN A 371 -13.54 2.28 -6.63
CA ASN A 371 -13.62 2.15 -8.08
C ASN A 371 -13.23 3.45 -8.80
N VAL A 372 -13.64 4.59 -8.25
CA VAL A 372 -13.25 5.90 -8.79
C VAL A 372 -11.75 6.17 -8.61
N ALA A 373 -11.15 5.67 -7.54
CA ALA A 373 -9.71 5.79 -7.26
C ALA A 373 -8.82 4.94 -8.20
N ALA A 374 -9.37 3.89 -8.81
CA ALA A 374 -8.62 2.87 -9.57
C ALA A 374 -7.88 3.40 -10.81
N VAL A 375 -8.08 4.67 -11.16
CA VAL A 375 -7.32 5.38 -12.21
C VAL A 375 -5.83 5.57 -11.87
N ASP A 376 -5.47 5.50 -10.59
CA ASP A 376 -4.11 5.73 -10.11
C ASP A 376 -3.83 4.95 -8.81
N GLY A 377 -2.61 4.39 -8.70
CA GLY A 377 -2.21 3.56 -7.57
C GLY A 377 -2.06 4.34 -6.26
N ASP A 378 -1.51 5.55 -6.32
CA ASP A 378 -1.30 6.41 -5.15
C ASP A 378 -2.63 6.94 -4.63
N LEU A 379 -3.54 7.34 -5.54
CA LEU A 379 -4.89 7.73 -5.18
C LEU A 379 -5.68 6.56 -4.56
N THR A 380 -5.54 5.35 -5.11
CA THR A 380 -6.17 4.14 -4.55
C THR A 380 -5.68 3.85 -3.13
N LEU A 381 -4.38 4.02 -2.89
CA LEU A 381 -3.80 3.91 -1.55
C LEU A 381 -4.32 5.00 -0.61
N ALA A 382 -4.41 6.26 -1.06
CA ALA A 382 -4.93 7.37 -0.27
C ALA A 382 -6.42 7.16 0.11
N ILE A 383 -7.26 6.72 -0.83
CA ILE A 383 -8.66 6.39 -0.56
C ILE A 383 -8.77 5.16 0.35
N SER A 384 -7.90 4.17 0.21
CA SER A 384 -7.88 2.99 1.08
C SER A 384 -7.55 3.34 2.53
N LYS A 385 -6.72 4.36 2.77
CA LYS A 385 -6.53 4.93 4.11
C LYS A 385 -7.81 5.58 4.66
N ASN A 386 -8.60 6.25 3.81
CA ASN A 386 -9.91 6.76 4.21
C ASN A 386 -10.89 5.63 4.52
N VAL A 387 -10.96 4.59 3.68
CA VAL A 387 -11.78 3.38 3.92
C VAL A 387 -11.37 2.70 5.23
N ALA A 388 -10.08 2.59 5.54
CA ALA A 388 -9.60 2.05 6.82
C ALA A 388 -10.11 2.88 8.02
N LYS A 389 -10.07 4.22 7.94
CA LYS A 389 -10.67 5.08 8.97
C LYS A 389 -12.18 4.88 9.09
N THR A 390 -12.87 4.65 7.98
CA THR A 390 -14.31 4.37 7.93
C THR A 390 -14.65 3.05 8.61
N ILE A 391 -13.88 1.99 8.34
CA ILE A 391 -14.02 0.69 9.03
C ILE A 391 -13.78 0.86 10.53
N GLN A 392 -12.75 1.61 10.93
CA GLN A 392 -12.47 1.89 12.33
C GLN A 392 -13.60 2.66 13.01
N LEU A 393 -14.16 3.69 12.35
CA LEU A 393 -15.30 4.44 12.87
C LEU A 393 -16.52 3.53 13.07
N TYR A 394 -16.80 2.65 12.10
CA TYR A 394 -17.85 1.64 12.23
C TYR A 394 -17.61 0.75 13.46
N GLY A 395 -16.39 0.24 13.62
CA GLY A 395 -15.99 -0.57 14.77
C GLY A 395 -16.21 0.14 16.11
N VAL A 396 -15.77 1.40 16.24
CA VAL A 396 -15.95 2.20 17.46
C VAL A 396 -17.43 2.43 17.77
N LYS A 397 -18.25 2.71 16.76
CA LYS A 397 -19.70 2.88 16.92
C LYS A 397 -20.39 1.58 17.33
N SER A 398 -19.98 0.45 16.74
CA SER A 398 -20.45 -0.89 17.12
C SER A 398 -20.04 -1.27 18.54
N GLU A 399 -18.83 -0.95 18.96
CA GLU A 399 -18.33 -1.21 20.31
C GLU A 399 -19.17 -0.51 21.38
N GLN A 400 -19.60 0.73 21.13
CA GLN A 400 -20.47 1.49 22.04
C GLN A 400 -21.85 0.84 22.26
N LEU A 401 -22.27 -0.08 21.40
CA LEU A 401 -23.52 -0.81 21.55
C LEU A 401 -23.37 -2.06 22.43
N LEU A 402 -22.16 -2.57 22.64
CA LEU A 402 -21.92 -3.84 23.32
C LEU A 402 -22.32 -3.79 24.79
N SER A 403 -22.92 -4.88 25.26
CA SER A 403 -23.08 -5.18 26.67
C SER A 403 -21.90 -6.00 27.17
N THR A 404 -21.32 -5.64 28.31
CA THR A 404 -20.12 -6.30 28.89
C THR A 404 -20.32 -6.85 30.30
N GLN A 405 -21.47 -6.60 30.93
CA GLN A 405 -21.73 -6.96 32.33
C GLN A 405 -22.52 -8.28 32.45
N GLY A 406 -23.23 -8.49 33.57
CA GLY A 406 -23.99 -9.71 33.86
C GLY A 406 -24.98 -10.09 32.75
N ASP A 407 -25.59 -9.10 32.10
CA ASP A 407 -26.48 -9.32 30.95
C ASP A 407 -25.75 -10.00 29.79
N ALA A 408 -24.45 -9.80 29.59
CA ALA A 408 -23.69 -10.40 28.49
C ALA A 408 -23.21 -11.84 28.77
N SER A 409 -23.13 -12.25 30.04
CA SER A 409 -22.46 -13.47 30.49
C SER A 409 -23.38 -14.57 31.02
N GLN A 410 -24.70 -14.34 31.14
CA GLN A 410 -25.61 -15.35 31.66
C GLN A 410 -25.63 -16.65 30.82
N VAL A 411 -25.62 -17.82 31.47
CA VAL A 411 -25.74 -19.15 30.79
C VAL A 411 -26.84 -20.08 31.35
N ILE A 412 -27.76 -19.56 32.16
CA ILE A 412 -28.77 -20.35 32.91
C ILE A 412 -30.15 -20.33 32.25
N GLY A 413 -30.56 -19.20 31.66
CA GLY A 413 -31.87 -18.98 31.05
C GLY A 413 -31.80 -18.61 29.57
N PRO A 414 -32.90 -18.18 28.94
CA PRO A 414 -32.88 -17.74 27.54
C PRO A 414 -31.97 -16.52 27.35
N LEU A 415 -31.59 -16.24 26.10
CA LEU A 415 -30.80 -15.06 25.74
C LEU A 415 -31.34 -13.79 26.43
N THR A 416 -30.46 -13.01 27.02
CA THR A 416 -30.79 -11.68 27.52
C THR A 416 -30.91 -10.67 26.37
N GLU A 417 -31.45 -9.48 26.65
CA GLU A 417 -31.42 -8.36 25.70
C GLU A 417 -29.98 -7.93 25.36
N GLY A 418 -29.06 -7.98 26.34
CA GLY A 418 -27.64 -7.68 26.13
C GLY A 418 -26.97 -8.66 25.19
N GLN A 419 -27.23 -9.97 25.35
CA GLN A 419 -26.68 -11.00 24.48
C GLN A 419 -27.29 -10.93 23.07
N ARG A 420 -28.61 -10.73 22.94
CA ARG A 420 -29.25 -10.48 21.64
C ARG A 420 -28.60 -9.31 20.90
N ARG A 421 -28.28 -8.23 21.61
CA ARG A 421 -27.61 -7.07 21.03
C ARG A 421 -26.16 -7.40 20.61
N ASN A 422 -25.39 -8.07 21.46
CA ASN A 422 -24.02 -8.48 21.10
C ASN A 422 -24.01 -9.39 19.87
N VAL A 423 -24.94 -10.35 19.78
CA VAL A 423 -25.13 -11.19 18.58
C VAL A 423 -25.38 -10.32 17.34
N ALA A 424 -26.34 -9.40 17.42
CA ALA A 424 -26.67 -8.53 16.29
C ALA A 424 -25.49 -7.65 15.85
N VAL A 425 -24.71 -7.14 16.81
CA VAL A 425 -23.49 -6.35 16.55
C VAL A 425 -22.43 -7.22 15.87
N VAL A 426 -22.16 -8.42 16.38
CA VAL A 426 -21.16 -9.35 15.80
C VAL A 426 -21.55 -9.76 14.38
N ASN A 427 -22.83 -10.04 14.12
CA ASN A 427 -23.31 -10.36 12.77
C ASN A 427 -23.13 -9.17 11.80
N SER A 428 -23.41 -7.95 12.26
CA SER A 428 -23.21 -6.73 11.47
C SER A 428 -21.72 -6.50 11.14
N LEU A 429 -20.83 -6.67 12.13
CA LEU A 429 -19.38 -6.58 11.97
C LEU A 429 -18.84 -7.66 11.04
N PHE A 430 -19.33 -8.89 11.15
CA PHE A 430 -18.96 -10.00 10.28
C PHE A 430 -19.35 -9.73 8.83
N ARG A 431 -20.58 -9.24 8.59
CA ARG A 431 -21.03 -8.89 7.25
C ARG A 431 -20.22 -7.74 6.65
N LEU A 432 -19.90 -6.71 7.44
CA LEU A 432 -18.99 -5.65 7.00
C LEU A 432 -17.64 -6.24 6.57
N HIS A 433 -17.06 -7.12 7.40
CA HIS A 433 -15.77 -7.74 7.13
C HIS A 433 -15.78 -8.53 5.82
N GLN A 434 -16.78 -9.40 5.62
CA GLN A 434 -16.91 -10.20 4.39
C GLN A 434 -17.12 -9.32 3.16
N SER A 435 -18.03 -8.34 3.24
CA SER A 435 -18.37 -7.49 2.11
C SER A 435 -17.21 -6.59 1.69
N VAL A 436 -16.48 -5.98 2.63
CA VAL A 436 -15.28 -5.18 2.31
C VAL A 436 -14.18 -6.06 1.71
N THR A 437 -13.93 -7.24 2.29
CA THR A 437 -12.95 -8.19 1.74
C THR A 437 -13.30 -8.56 0.29
N LYS A 438 -14.58 -8.80 0.01
CA LYS A 438 -15.08 -9.10 -1.34
C LYS A 438 -14.90 -7.92 -2.31
N VAL A 439 -15.16 -6.69 -1.87
CA VAL A 439 -14.94 -5.48 -2.70
C VAL A 439 -13.48 -5.39 -3.13
N VAL A 440 -12.55 -5.60 -2.20
CA VAL A 440 -11.11 -5.56 -2.48
C VAL A 440 -10.69 -6.70 -3.42
N SER A 441 -11.12 -7.94 -3.15
CA SER A 441 -10.74 -9.11 -3.97
C SER A 441 -11.31 -9.09 -5.39
N THR A 442 -12.36 -8.32 -5.65
CA THR A 442 -12.99 -8.22 -6.97
C THR A 442 -12.21 -7.27 -7.91
N GLN A 443 -11.30 -6.44 -7.38
CA GLN A 443 -10.51 -5.52 -8.19
C GLN A 443 -9.28 -6.22 -8.79
N SER A 444 -9.17 -6.21 -10.13
CA SER A 444 -8.14 -6.95 -10.88
C SER A 444 -6.71 -6.42 -10.71
N SER A 445 -6.55 -5.16 -10.30
CA SER A 445 -5.24 -4.49 -10.17
C SER A 445 -5.18 -3.62 -8.91
N PHE A 446 -5.50 -4.22 -7.75
CA PHE A 446 -5.46 -3.49 -6.48
C PHE A 446 -4.02 -3.39 -5.92
N PRO A 447 -3.52 -2.19 -5.56
CA PRO A 447 -2.18 -2.06 -5.00
C PRO A 447 -2.01 -2.82 -3.68
N ALA A 448 -0.92 -3.59 -3.53
CA ALA A 448 -0.69 -4.41 -2.34
C ALA A 448 -0.63 -3.58 -1.03
N ALA A 449 -0.07 -2.37 -1.08
CA ALA A 449 -0.05 -1.47 0.07
C ALA A 449 -1.46 -1.00 0.49
N ALA A 450 -2.36 -0.81 -0.49
CA ALA A 450 -3.76 -0.46 -0.26
C ALA A 450 -4.51 -1.66 0.36
N GLU A 451 -4.26 -2.87 -0.16
CA GLU A 451 -4.81 -4.12 0.37
C GLU A 451 -4.45 -4.34 1.83
N GLN A 452 -3.16 -4.23 2.16
CA GLN A 452 -2.67 -4.39 3.53
C GLN A 452 -3.27 -3.35 4.49
N THR A 453 -3.49 -2.13 4.01
CA THR A 453 -4.13 -1.06 4.80
C THR A 453 -5.55 -1.46 5.21
N ILE A 454 -6.34 -2.01 4.28
CA ILE A 454 -7.72 -2.45 4.55
C ILE A 454 -7.73 -3.71 5.41
N ILE A 455 -6.89 -4.70 5.10
CA ILE A 455 -6.76 -5.95 5.90
C ILE A 455 -6.41 -5.62 7.36
N SER A 456 -5.50 -4.66 7.58
CA SER A 456 -5.14 -4.24 8.94
C SER A 456 -6.32 -3.65 9.70
N ALA A 457 -7.19 -2.87 9.05
CA ALA A 457 -8.39 -2.33 9.68
C ALA A 457 -9.43 -3.44 9.97
N LEU A 458 -9.56 -4.41 9.07
CA LEU A 458 -10.45 -5.56 9.24
C LEU A 458 -10.02 -6.50 10.37
N LYS A 459 -8.71 -6.63 10.63
CA LYS A 459 -8.21 -7.37 11.82
C LYS A 459 -8.75 -6.76 13.12
N THR A 460 -8.83 -5.43 13.23
CA THR A 460 -9.41 -4.77 14.40
C THR A 460 -10.89 -5.12 14.58
N ILE A 461 -11.65 -5.26 13.48
CA ILE A 461 -13.05 -5.71 13.51
C ILE A 461 -13.15 -7.15 14.04
N HIS A 462 -12.27 -8.04 13.57
CA HIS A 462 -12.23 -9.42 14.05
C HIS A 462 -11.92 -9.52 15.56
N VAL A 463 -10.98 -8.72 16.05
CA VAL A 463 -10.68 -8.62 17.50
C VAL A 463 -11.88 -8.12 18.28
N LEU A 464 -12.60 -7.10 17.78
CA LEU A 464 -13.81 -6.59 18.42
C LEU A 464 -14.92 -7.65 18.48
N MET A 465 -15.09 -8.46 17.44
CA MET A 465 -16.00 -9.61 17.48
C MET A 465 -15.63 -10.59 18.61
N GLY A 466 -14.34 -10.90 18.78
CA GLY A 466 -13.82 -11.68 19.91
C GLY A 466 -14.23 -11.10 21.26
N ASN A 467 -13.92 -9.82 21.47
CA ASN A 467 -14.23 -9.12 22.71
C ASN A 467 -15.73 -9.10 23.05
N ALA A 468 -16.60 -9.01 22.03
CA ALA A 468 -18.05 -9.00 22.21
C ALA A 468 -18.63 -10.35 22.69
N VAL A 469 -17.98 -11.46 22.33
CA VAL A 469 -18.42 -12.83 22.65
C VAL A 469 -17.70 -13.38 23.89
N GLN A 470 -16.54 -12.81 24.25
CA GLN A 470 -15.70 -13.25 25.36
C GLN A 470 -16.41 -13.40 26.72
N PRO A 471 -17.32 -12.51 27.16
CA PRO A 471 -18.03 -12.67 28.43
C PRO A 471 -18.89 -13.94 28.48
N LEU A 472 -19.53 -14.28 27.36
CA LEU A 472 -20.33 -15.51 27.24
C LEU A 472 -19.42 -16.74 27.22
N LEU A 473 -18.34 -16.72 26.44
CA LEU A 473 -17.36 -17.82 26.38
C LEU A 473 -16.77 -18.14 27.75
N THR A 474 -16.40 -17.10 28.51
CA THR A 474 -15.84 -17.24 29.87
C THR A 474 -16.85 -17.91 30.81
N SER A 475 -18.09 -17.42 30.84
CA SER A 475 -19.15 -18.00 31.67
C SER A 475 -19.51 -19.44 31.30
N VAL A 476 -19.49 -19.77 29.99
CA VAL A 476 -19.65 -21.15 29.52
C VAL A 476 -18.53 -22.04 30.03
N ALA A 477 -17.27 -21.58 29.96
CA ALA A 477 -16.12 -22.33 30.45
C ALA A 477 -16.18 -22.55 31.97
N ASP A 478 -16.52 -21.51 32.74
CA ASP A 478 -16.67 -21.59 34.20
C ASP A 478 -17.78 -22.57 34.61
N ALA A 479 -18.92 -22.54 33.91
CA ALA A 479 -20.02 -23.46 34.16
C ALA A 479 -19.64 -24.91 33.83
N ILE A 480 -18.89 -25.15 32.75
CA ILE A 480 -18.37 -26.49 32.42
C ILE A 480 -17.43 -27.00 33.51
N GLU A 481 -16.52 -26.15 34.00
CA GLU A 481 -15.63 -26.53 35.10
C GLU A 481 -16.43 -26.87 36.37
N ALA A 482 -17.41 -26.05 36.73
CA ALA A 482 -18.28 -26.30 37.87
C ALA A 482 -19.01 -27.64 37.76
N ILE A 483 -19.56 -27.98 36.58
CA ILE A 483 -20.21 -29.27 36.32
C ILE A 483 -19.20 -30.42 36.41
N ILE A 484 -17.99 -30.30 35.85
CA ILE A 484 -16.97 -31.36 35.92
C ILE A 484 -16.56 -31.62 37.38
N ILE A 485 -16.43 -30.59 38.21
CA ILE A 485 -16.04 -30.74 39.63
C ILE A 485 -17.09 -31.53 40.43
N THR A 486 -18.38 -31.49 40.06
CA THR A 486 -19.41 -32.29 40.75
C THR A 486 -19.21 -33.80 40.60
N MET A 487 -18.33 -34.25 39.69
CA MET A 487 -17.95 -35.67 39.61
C MET A 487 -17.43 -36.23 40.94
N HIS A 488 -16.82 -35.39 41.79
CA HIS A 488 -16.32 -35.79 43.11
C HIS A 488 -17.42 -36.00 44.15
N GLN A 489 -18.68 -35.70 43.81
CA GLN A 489 -19.85 -35.96 44.65
C GLN A 489 -20.49 -37.33 44.33
N GLU A 490 -20.08 -37.98 43.23
CA GLU A 490 -20.56 -39.31 42.87
C GLU A 490 -19.76 -40.43 43.55
N ASP A 491 -20.41 -41.59 43.76
CA ASP A 491 -19.77 -42.76 44.35
C ASP A 491 -19.10 -43.65 43.29
N PHE A 492 -17.76 -43.62 43.26
CA PHE A 492 -16.90 -44.48 42.44
C PHE A 492 -16.27 -45.65 43.21
N SER A 493 -16.66 -45.89 44.47
CA SER A 493 -16.10 -46.95 45.31
C SER A 493 -16.63 -48.35 44.99
N GLY A 494 -17.74 -48.43 44.25
CA GLY A 494 -18.51 -49.66 44.01
C GLY A 494 -17.73 -50.82 43.37
N SER A 495 -18.16 -52.04 43.70
CA SER A 495 -17.70 -53.30 43.10
C SER A 495 -18.42 -53.58 41.76
N LEU A 496 -17.93 -54.54 40.98
CA LEU A 496 -18.58 -54.96 39.73
C LEU A 496 -20.05 -55.37 39.98
N PRO A 497 -21.01 -54.96 39.13
CA PRO A 497 -22.40 -55.37 39.29
C PRO A 497 -22.51 -56.91 39.21
N SER A 498 -23.20 -57.50 40.20
CA SER A 498 -23.43 -58.96 40.32
C SER A 498 -24.43 -59.50 39.29
N SER A 499 -25.06 -58.63 38.50
CA SER A 499 -26.00 -58.93 37.44
C SER A 499 -25.33 -58.61 36.10
N GLY A 500 -25.17 -59.62 35.24
CA GLY A 500 -24.55 -59.50 33.90
C GLY A 500 -25.33 -58.65 32.88
N LYS A 501 -25.96 -57.54 33.31
CA LYS A 501 -26.47 -56.51 32.42
C LYS A 501 -25.33 -55.56 32.05
N PRO A 502 -25.01 -55.39 30.75
CA PRO A 502 -23.83 -54.64 30.30
C PRO A 502 -23.99 -53.11 30.31
N ASP A 503 -25.16 -52.57 30.67
CA ASP A 503 -25.37 -51.12 30.68
C ASP A 503 -24.78 -50.49 31.95
N VAL A 504 -23.54 -50.01 31.82
CA VAL A 504 -22.95 -49.08 32.78
C VAL A 504 -23.58 -47.70 32.51
N PRO A 505 -24.44 -47.18 33.40
CA PRO A 505 -25.13 -45.92 33.16
C PRO A 505 -24.12 -44.76 33.14
N CYS A 506 -24.32 -43.83 32.21
CA CYS A 506 -23.60 -42.54 32.16
C CYS A 506 -23.82 -41.77 33.47
N SER A 507 -22.74 -41.26 34.05
CA SER A 507 -22.75 -40.49 35.29
C SER A 507 -23.63 -39.24 35.18
N LEU A 508 -24.19 -38.78 36.30
CA LEU A 508 -25.15 -37.67 36.32
C LEU A 508 -24.49 -36.36 35.91
N TYR A 509 -23.28 -36.07 36.41
CA TYR A 509 -22.53 -34.88 36.00
C TYR A 509 -22.25 -34.87 34.49
N MET A 510 -22.01 -36.05 33.89
CA MET A 510 -21.74 -36.18 32.47
C MET A 510 -23.01 -35.96 31.62
N LYS A 511 -24.16 -36.44 32.08
CA LYS A 511 -25.46 -36.13 31.45
C LYS A 511 -25.79 -34.64 31.55
N GLU A 512 -25.51 -34.02 32.69
CA GLU A 512 -25.67 -32.58 32.88
C GLU A 512 -24.75 -31.80 31.94
N LEU A 513 -23.48 -32.19 31.82
CA LEU A 513 -22.50 -31.58 30.92
C LEU A 513 -22.96 -31.66 29.46
N GLN A 514 -23.38 -32.84 29.00
CA GLN A 514 -23.92 -33.03 27.64
C GLN A 514 -25.13 -32.13 27.38
N GLY A 515 -26.08 -32.10 28.32
CA GLY A 515 -27.27 -31.25 28.22
C GLY A 515 -26.93 -29.76 28.24
N PHE A 516 -25.96 -29.35 29.05
CA PHE A 516 -25.50 -27.96 29.12
C PHE A 516 -24.82 -27.54 27.81
N ILE A 517 -23.86 -28.31 27.30
CA ILE A 517 -23.14 -27.98 26.05
C ILE A 517 -24.11 -27.93 24.84
N ALA A 518 -24.99 -28.91 24.73
CA ALA A 518 -25.99 -28.93 23.65
C ALA A 518 -26.91 -27.70 23.71
N ARG A 519 -27.34 -27.31 24.92
CA ARG A 519 -28.12 -26.10 25.14
C ARG A 519 -27.33 -24.84 24.81
N VAL A 520 -26.07 -24.76 25.19
CA VAL A 520 -25.22 -23.60 24.93
C VAL A 520 -25.13 -23.30 23.42
N MET A 521 -24.91 -24.34 22.62
CA MET A 521 -24.89 -24.21 21.17
C MET A 521 -26.25 -23.83 20.58
N SER A 522 -27.32 -24.49 21.06
CA SER A 522 -28.68 -24.27 20.56
C SER A 522 -29.26 -22.92 20.98
N ASP A 523 -28.99 -22.43 22.18
CA ASP A 523 -29.72 -21.27 22.72
C ASP A 523 -28.94 -19.96 22.56
N TYR A 524 -27.61 -20.01 22.51
CA TYR A 524 -26.78 -18.80 22.40
C TYR A 524 -26.02 -18.75 21.07
N PHE A 525 -25.20 -19.77 20.78
CA PHE A 525 -24.27 -19.67 19.65
C PHE A 525 -24.90 -19.84 18.26
N LYS A 526 -26.06 -20.50 18.13
CA LYS A 526 -26.76 -20.65 16.83
C LYS A 526 -27.13 -19.33 16.15
N HIS A 527 -27.20 -18.24 16.93
CA HIS A 527 -27.67 -16.95 16.44
C HIS A 527 -26.57 -16.12 15.77
N PHE A 528 -25.30 -16.53 15.89
CA PHE A 528 -24.20 -15.92 15.16
C PHE A 528 -24.13 -16.47 13.73
N GLU A 529 -24.08 -15.58 12.74
CA GLU A 529 -23.94 -15.96 11.32
C GLU A 529 -22.53 -16.45 10.98
N CYS A 530 -21.54 -16.11 11.82
CA CYS A 530 -20.14 -16.45 11.64
C CYS A 530 -19.78 -17.82 12.24
N SER A 531 -20.32 -18.90 11.66
CA SER A 531 -20.12 -20.26 12.18
C SER A 531 -18.67 -20.64 12.40
N ASP A 532 -17.77 -20.29 11.47
CA ASP A 532 -16.35 -20.63 11.62
C ASP A 532 -15.71 -19.95 12.82
N PHE A 533 -16.00 -18.66 13.00
CA PHE A 533 -15.53 -17.89 14.15
C PHE A 533 -16.06 -18.47 15.48
N VAL A 534 -17.33 -18.89 15.52
CA VAL A 534 -17.91 -19.55 16.70
C VAL A 534 -17.15 -20.84 17.02
N PHE A 535 -16.98 -21.72 16.03
CA PHE A 535 -16.28 -23.00 16.24
C PHE A 535 -14.84 -22.81 16.69
N ASP A 536 -14.10 -21.86 16.12
CA ASP A 536 -12.72 -21.60 16.51
C ASP A 536 -12.61 -21.20 18.00
N ASN A 537 -13.62 -20.49 18.53
CA ASN A 537 -13.69 -20.12 19.94
C ASN A 537 -14.21 -21.26 20.83
N THR A 538 -15.21 -22.02 20.41
CA THR A 538 -15.78 -23.13 21.21
C THR A 538 -14.88 -24.36 21.24
N GLU A 539 -14.05 -24.58 20.21
CA GLU A 539 -13.03 -25.63 20.18
C GLU A 539 -12.01 -25.45 21.31
N ALA A 540 -11.61 -24.22 21.62
CA ALA A 540 -10.74 -23.92 22.75
C ALA A 540 -11.38 -24.33 24.10
N ILE A 541 -12.70 -24.08 24.25
CA ILE A 541 -13.47 -24.52 25.42
C ILE A 541 -13.54 -26.05 25.49
N ALA A 542 -13.74 -26.72 24.36
CA ALA A 542 -13.76 -28.19 24.29
C ALA A 542 -12.42 -28.82 24.68
N GLN A 543 -11.29 -28.27 24.18
CA GLN A 543 -9.95 -28.71 24.57
C GLN A 543 -9.75 -28.59 26.08
N ARG A 544 -10.13 -27.43 26.63
CA ARG A 544 -10.05 -27.15 28.07
C ARG A 544 -10.94 -28.07 28.90
N ALA A 545 -12.17 -28.33 28.45
CA ALA A 545 -13.09 -29.24 29.12
C ALA A 545 -12.52 -30.66 29.21
N ILE A 546 -11.90 -31.17 28.14
CA ILE A 546 -11.21 -32.47 28.14
C ILE A 546 -10.06 -32.49 29.16
N GLU A 547 -9.23 -31.44 29.19
CA GLU A 547 -8.14 -31.36 30.16
C GLU A 547 -8.65 -31.34 31.60
N LEU A 548 -9.67 -30.52 31.89
CA LEU A 548 -10.33 -30.46 33.20
C LEU A 548 -10.91 -31.81 33.60
N PHE A 549 -11.58 -32.49 32.66
CA PHE A 549 -12.12 -33.83 32.89
C PHE A 549 -11.02 -34.82 33.25
N ILE A 550 -9.92 -34.89 32.50
CA ILE A 550 -8.83 -35.84 32.79
C ILE A 550 -8.13 -35.51 34.11
N ARG A 551 -7.89 -34.22 34.39
CA ARG A 551 -7.33 -33.75 35.66
C ARG A 551 -8.22 -34.22 36.82
N ASN A 552 -9.52 -33.95 36.78
CA ASN A 552 -10.43 -34.33 37.86
C ASN A 552 -10.64 -35.85 37.95
N ALA A 553 -10.74 -36.56 36.83
CA ALA A 553 -10.81 -38.01 36.79
C ALA A 553 -9.60 -38.68 37.45
N SER A 554 -8.40 -38.08 37.34
CA SER A 554 -7.17 -38.55 38.00
C SER A 554 -7.20 -38.41 39.54
N LEU A 555 -8.14 -37.62 40.09
CA LEU A 555 -8.26 -37.36 41.52
C LEU A 555 -9.27 -38.25 42.23
N ILE A 556 -10.09 -39.00 41.49
CA ILE A 556 -11.17 -39.81 42.06
C ILE A 556 -10.61 -40.88 42.99
N ARG A 557 -10.99 -40.79 44.27
CA ARG A 557 -10.59 -41.74 45.30
C ARG A 557 -11.62 -41.77 46.43
N PRO A 558 -12.08 -42.94 46.89
CA PRO A 558 -11.71 -44.30 46.44
C PRO A 558 -12.26 -44.66 45.04
N LEU A 559 -11.51 -45.47 44.29
CA LEU A 559 -11.88 -45.93 42.95
C LEU A 559 -11.90 -47.47 42.90
N GLY A 560 -13.10 -48.07 42.89
CA GLY A 560 -13.32 -49.51 42.79
C GLY A 560 -13.45 -50.03 41.35
N GLU A 561 -13.53 -51.35 41.17
CA GLU A 561 -13.65 -51.97 39.83
C GLU A 561 -14.93 -51.54 39.08
N GLY A 562 -16.06 -51.41 39.79
CA GLY A 562 -17.29 -50.87 39.21
C GLY A 562 -17.15 -49.38 38.86
N GLY A 563 -16.44 -48.61 39.70
CA GLY A 563 -16.12 -47.22 39.44
C GLY A 563 -15.22 -47.01 38.22
N LYS A 564 -14.22 -47.89 38.00
CA LYS A 564 -13.37 -47.87 36.79
C LYS A 564 -14.19 -48.07 35.52
N MET A 565 -15.14 -49.02 35.53
CA MET A 565 -16.04 -49.25 34.39
C MET A 565 -16.92 -48.03 34.11
N ARG A 566 -17.46 -47.39 35.17
CA ARG A 566 -18.23 -46.14 35.04
C ARG A 566 -17.40 -45.00 34.48
N LEU A 567 -16.22 -44.76 35.04
CA LEU A 567 -15.32 -43.72 34.56
C LEU A 567 -14.89 -44.00 33.11
N ALA A 568 -14.63 -45.25 32.73
CA ALA A 568 -14.32 -45.61 31.36
C ALA A 568 -15.50 -45.38 30.40
N ALA A 569 -16.75 -45.49 30.86
CA ALA A 569 -17.92 -45.06 30.09
C ALA A 569 -17.95 -43.53 29.96
N ASP A 570 -17.69 -42.79 31.05
CA ASP A 570 -17.62 -41.33 31.04
C ASP A 570 -16.54 -40.80 30.08
N PHE A 571 -15.39 -41.46 29.95
CA PHE A 571 -14.38 -41.10 28.94
C PHE A 571 -14.92 -41.19 27.50
N ALA A 572 -15.80 -42.15 27.19
CA ALA A 572 -16.46 -42.22 25.90
C ALA A 572 -17.57 -41.17 25.75
N GLN A 573 -18.29 -40.89 26.84
CA GLN A 573 -19.36 -39.90 26.87
C GLN A 573 -18.83 -38.45 26.80
N MET A 574 -17.61 -38.20 27.30
CA MET A 574 -16.93 -36.91 27.20
C MET A 574 -16.62 -36.55 25.74
N GLU A 575 -16.22 -37.55 24.93
CA GLU A 575 -16.00 -37.38 23.49
C GLU A 575 -17.29 -36.94 22.78
N LEU A 576 -18.45 -37.50 23.18
CA LEU A 576 -19.76 -37.08 22.69
C LEU A 576 -20.19 -35.71 23.25
N ALA A 577 -19.85 -35.42 24.51
CA ALA A 577 -20.25 -34.20 25.20
C ALA A 577 -19.67 -32.94 24.55
N VAL A 578 -18.40 -32.98 24.14
CA VAL A 578 -17.75 -31.84 23.47
C VAL A 578 -18.07 -31.76 21.98
N GLY A 579 -18.69 -32.79 21.41
CA GLY A 579 -19.04 -32.88 19.98
C GLY A 579 -19.69 -31.62 19.43
N PRO A 580 -20.71 -31.02 20.09
CA PRO A 580 -21.37 -29.81 19.61
C PRO A 580 -20.48 -28.57 19.50
N PHE A 581 -19.36 -28.49 20.23
CA PHE A 581 -18.42 -27.36 20.19
C PHE A 581 -17.37 -27.46 19.09
N CYS A 582 -17.34 -28.55 18.35
CA CYS A 582 -16.28 -28.84 17.40
C CYS A 582 -16.87 -29.14 16.03
N ARG A 583 -16.14 -28.79 14.96
CA ARG A 583 -16.46 -29.33 13.62
C ARG A 583 -16.24 -30.84 13.59
N ARG A 584 -15.12 -31.29 14.15
CA ARG A 584 -14.76 -32.69 14.39
C ARG A 584 -13.98 -32.82 15.68
N VAL A 585 -14.29 -33.81 16.51
CA VAL A 585 -13.61 -34.02 17.80
C VAL A 585 -12.13 -34.39 17.63
N SER A 586 -11.76 -34.99 16.49
CA SER A 586 -10.37 -35.25 16.12
C SER A 586 -9.51 -33.99 16.01
N ASP A 587 -10.13 -32.84 15.72
CA ASP A 587 -9.44 -31.59 15.44
C ASP A 587 -8.97 -30.91 16.75
N LEU A 588 -9.42 -31.40 17.92
CA LEU A 588 -8.95 -30.97 19.24
C LEU A 588 -7.50 -31.42 19.56
N GLY A 589 -6.83 -32.11 18.64
CA GLY A 589 -5.39 -32.31 18.67
C GLY A 589 -4.87 -33.07 19.89
N LYS A 590 -4.04 -32.41 20.71
CA LYS A 590 -3.36 -33.03 21.87
C LYS A 590 -4.38 -33.48 22.92
N SER A 591 -5.36 -32.65 23.26
CA SER A 591 -6.31 -32.94 24.34
C SER A 591 -7.17 -34.17 24.01
N TYR A 592 -7.61 -34.31 22.75
CA TYR A 592 -8.31 -35.51 22.31
C TYR A 592 -7.46 -36.78 22.37
N ARG A 593 -6.20 -36.72 21.88
CA ARG A 593 -5.27 -37.86 21.99
C ARG A 593 -4.98 -38.24 23.44
N MET A 594 -4.91 -37.25 24.35
CA MET A 594 -4.73 -37.46 25.78
C MET A 594 -5.93 -38.21 26.39
N LEU A 595 -7.16 -37.82 26.05
CA LEU A 595 -8.39 -38.51 26.47
C LEU A 595 -8.39 -39.99 26.06
N ARG A 596 -8.07 -40.24 24.78
CA ARG A 596 -8.03 -41.60 24.21
C ARG A 596 -6.91 -42.46 24.82
N SER A 597 -5.77 -41.86 25.14
CA SER A 597 -4.60 -42.56 25.69
C SER A 597 -4.69 -42.81 27.18
N PHE A 598 -5.42 -41.96 27.92
CA PHE A 598 -5.62 -42.13 29.36
C PHE A 598 -6.63 -43.23 29.68
N ARG A 599 -7.72 -43.36 28.89
CA ARG A 599 -8.82 -44.32 29.16
C ARG A 599 -8.35 -45.77 29.40
N PRO A 600 -7.43 -46.37 28.61
CA PRO A 600 -6.95 -47.73 28.87
C PRO A 600 -6.16 -47.88 30.17
N LEU A 601 -5.54 -46.80 30.67
CA LEU A 601 -4.70 -46.82 31.88
C LEU A 601 -5.54 -47.09 33.15
N LEU A 602 -6.86 -46.86 33.09
CA LEU A 602 -7.79 -47.18 34.18
C LEU A 602 -7.73 -48.66 34.60
N PHE A 603 -7.44 -49.55 33.65
CA PHE A 603 -7.47 -51.01 33.84
C PHE A 603 -6.07 -51.66 33.90
N GLN A 604 -5.00 -50.87 33.80
CA GLN A 604 -3.63 -51.38 33.83
C GLN A 604 -3.06 -51.44 35.26
N THR A 605 -2.07 -52.30 35.52
CA THR A 605 -1.33 -52.29 36.81
C THR A 605 -0.48 -51.04 36.97
N SER A 606 -0.02 -50.74 38.19
CA SER A 606 0.71 -49.49 38.46
C SER A 606 2.05 -49.42 37.71
N GLU A 607 2.68 -50.57 37.49
CA GLU A 607 3.91 -50.74 36.72
C GLU A 607 3.66 -50.45 35.24
N HIS A 608 2.60 -51.04 34.65
CA HIS A 608 2.25 -50.83 33.25
C HIS A 608 1.85 -49.37 32.96
N VAL A 609 1.13 -48.74 33.90
CA VAL A 609 0.82 -47.30 33.81
C VAL A 609 2.11 -46.49 33.79
N ALA A 610 3.06 -46.74 34.70
CA ALA A 610 4.32 -46.02 34.79
C ALA A 610 5.26 -46.25 33.59
N SER A 611 5.14 -47.39 32.90
CA SER A 611 5.90 -47.71 31.68
C SER A 611 5.23 -47.25 30.38
N SER A 612 4.06 -46.62 30.44
CA SER A 612 3.31 -46.25 29.24
C SER A 612 4.11 -45.28 28.35
N PRO A 613 4.17 -45.52 27.02
CA PRO A 613 4.85 -44.61 26.10
C PRO A 613 4.14 -43.27 25.93
N ALA A 614 2.89 -43.15 26.41
CA ALA A 614 2.12 -41.91 26.33
C ALA A 614 2.53 -40.87 27.40
N LEU A 615 3.40 -41.21 28.35
CA LEU A 615 3.80 -40.33 29.44
C LEU A 615 4.83 -39.28 29.02
N GLY A 616 4.74 -38.09 29.61
CA GLY A 616 5.61 -36.95 29.33
C GLY A 616 4.98 -36.06 28.25
N ASP A 617 5.16 -36.42 26.98
CA ASP A 617 4.76 -35.57 25.86
C ASP A 617 3.24 -35.44 25.71
N LEU A 618 2.52 -36.58 25.78
CA LEU A 618 1.07 -36.61 25.59
C LEU A 618 0.30 -36.48 26.90
N ILE A 619 0.61 -37.33 27.88
CA ILE A 619 0.03 -37.29 29.23
C ILE A 619 1.08 -36.77 30.21
N PRO A 620 0.87 -35.60 30.83
CA PRO A 620 1.80 -35.06 31.82
C PRO A 620 2.09 -36.03 32.97
N PHE A 621 3.34 -36.07 33.41
CA PHE A 621 3.77 -36.93 34.53
C PHE A 621 3.02 -36.60 35.82
N SER A 622 2.74 -35.31 36.06
CA SER A 622 1.98 -34.82 37.21
C SER A 622 0.59 -35.45 37.28
N ILE A 623 -0.14 -35.50 36.15
CA ILE A 623 -1.48 -36.11 36.07
C ILE A 623 -1.43 -37.60 36.37
N ILE A 624 -0.41 -38.31 35.89
CA ILE A 624 -0.33 -39.77 36.07
C ILE A 624 0.14 -40.16 37.46
N ILE A 625 1.10 -39.43 38.03
CA ILE A 625 1.46 -39.64 39.44
C ILE A 625 0.26 -39.32 40.33
N GLN A 626 -0.51 -38.27 40.00
CA GLN A 626 -1.77 -37.96 40.67
C GLN A 626 -2.77 -39.13 40.58
N PHE A 627 -2.93 -39.72 39.40
CA PHE A 627 -3.75 -40.92 39.20
C PHE A 627 -3.27 -42.12 40.03
N LEU A 628 -1.96 -42.30 40.23
CA LEU A 628 -1.44 -43.40 41.06
C LEU A 628 -1.81 -43.25 42.56
N PHE A 629 -2.09 -42.04 43.06
CA PHE A 629 -2.63 -41.85 44.41
C PHE A 629 -4.00 -42.49 44.60
N THR A 630 -4.79 -42.70 43.53
CA THR A 630 -6.09 -43.41 43.61
C THR A 630 -5.92 -44.86 44.07
N ARG A 631 -4.73 -45.45 43.86
CA ARG A 631 -4.35 -46.81 44.23
C ARG A 631 -3.57 -46.89 45.54
N ALA A 632 -3.29 -45.74 46.16
CA ALA A 632 -2.58 -45.66 47.41
C ALA A 632 -3.49 -46.00 48.60
N PRO A 633 -2.94 -46.42 49.75
CA PRO A 633 -3.69 -46.56 50.99
C PRO A 633 -3.93 -45.20 51.65
N ALA A 634 -4.96 -45.09 52.51
CA ALA A 634 -5.46 -43.80 53.03
C ALA A 634 -4.40 -42.99 53.80
N GLU A 635 -3.34 -43.61 54.33
CA GLU A 635 -2.26 -42.88 54.99
C GLU A 635 -1.41 -42.04 54.02
N LEU A 636 -1.32 -42.45 52.75
CA LEU A 636 -0.70 -41.67 51.68
C LEU A 636 -1.73 -40.69 51.10
N LYS A 637 -1.85 -39.52 51.75
CA LYS A 637 -2.73 -38.42 51.32
C LYS A 637 -2.29 -37.87 49.96
N SER A 638 -3.24 -37.50 49.12
CA SER A 638 -2.94 -36.80 47.86
C SER A 638 -2.39 -35.39 48.14
N PRO A 639 -1.71 -34.75 47.17
CA PRO A 639 -1.10 -33.44 47.38
C PRO A 639 -2.09 -32.36 47.83
N PHE A 640 -3.28 -32.29 47.21
CA PHE A 640 -4.32 -31.34 47.60
C PHE A 640 -4.94 -31.65 48.97
N GLN A 641 -5.10 -32.93 49.33
CA GLN A 641 -5.57 -33.34 50.66
C GLN A 641 -4.58 -32.97 51.75
N ARG A 642 -3.28 -33.07 51.47
CA ARG A 642 -2.23 -32.64 52.40
C ARG A 642 -2.25 -31.12 52.59
N ALA A 643 -2.48 -30.37 51.51
CA ALA A 643 -2.54 -28.93 51.54
C ALA A 643 -3.89 -28.38 52.08
N GLU A 644 -4.84 -29.27 52.43
CA GLU A 644 -6.18 -28.93 52.90
C GLU A 644 -6.96 -28.07 51.90
N TRP A 645 -6.81 -28.37 50.61
CA TRP A 645 -7.49 -27.67 49.52
C TRP A 645 -8.75 -28.42 49.08
N SER A 646 -9.78 -27.67 48.67
CA SER A 646 -10.91 -28.23 47.94
C SER A 646 -10.50 -28.59 46.51
N HIS A 647 -11.28 -29.44 45.83
CA HIS A 647 -11.05 -29.76 44.42
C HIS A 647 -11.04 -28.50 43.54
N ALA A 648 -11.95 -27.55 43.79
CA ALA A 648 -11.98 -26.27 43.08
C ALA A 648 -10.71 -25.44 43.32
N ARG A 649 -10.25 -25.32 44.57
CA ARG A 649 -9.00 -24.61 44.88
C ARG A 649 -7.79 -25.27 44.25
N PHE A 650 -7.77 -26.61 44.18
CA PHE A 650 -6.69 -27.33 43.53
C PHE A 650 -6.72 -27.19 42.01
N SER A 651 -7.91 -27.21 41.39
CA SER A 651 -8.09 -26.93 39.95
C SER A 651 -7.52 -25.55 39.60
N GLN A 652 -7.93 -24.52 40.35
CA GLN A 652 -7.41 -23.15 40.19
C GLN A 652 -5.89 -23.10 40.36
N TRP A 653 -5.34 -23.75 41.40
CA TRP A 653 -3.90 -23.77 41.62
C TRP A 653 -3.13 -24.39 40.44
N LEU A 654 -3.68 -25.45 39.81
CA LEU A 654 -3.08 -26.06 38.63
C LEU A 654 -3.07 -25.10 37.42
N ASP A 655 -4.04 -24.20 37.31
CA ASP A 655 -4.07 -23.20 36.25
C ASP A 655 -3.09 -22.06 36.50
N ASP A 656 -2.99 -21.61 37.74
CA ASP A 656 -2.01 -20.60 38.17
C ASP A 656 -0.55 -21.12 38.04
N HIS A 657 -0.36 -22.45 38.02
CA HIS A 657 0.94 -23.11 37.93
C HIS A 657 1.00 -24.07 36.71
N PRO A 658 1.14 -23.54 35.49
CA PRO A 658 1.20 -24.36 34.27
C PRO A 658 2.51 -25.15 34.13
N SER A 659 3.55 -24.76 34.87
CA SER A 659 4.84 -25.44 34.92
C SER A 659 4.70 -26.85 35.48
N GLU A 660 5.07 -27.84 34.68
CA GLU A 660 5.07 -29.25 35.10
C GLU A 660 6.00 -29.48 36.30
N LYS A 661 7.12 -28.74 36.36
CA LYS A 661 8.07 -28.80 37.48
C LYS A 661 7.41 -28.40 38.80
N ASP A 662 6.62 -27.34 38.82
CA ASP A 662 5.97 -26.85 40.05
C ASP A 662 4.93 -27.84 40.55
N ARG A 663 4.17 -28.44 39.63
CA ARG A 663 3.21 -29.51 39.92
C ARG A 663 3.91 -30.76 40.49
N LEU A 664 5.05 -31.15 39.92
CA LEU A 664 5.85 -32.27 40.41
C LEU A 664 6.49 -31.99 41.78
N LEU A 665 6.89 -30.74 42.07
CA LEU A 665 7.40 -30.36 43.39
C LEU A 665 6.31 -30.46 44.47
N LEU A 666 5.07 -30.09 44.16
CA LEU A 666 3.93 -30.28 45.07
C LEU A 666 3.71 -31.78 45.37
N ILE A 667 3.77 -32.62 44.33
CA ILE A 667 3.66 -34.09 44.45
C ILE A 667 4.82 -34.66 45.29
N ARG A 668 6.05 -34.21 45.03
CA ARG A 668 7.24 -34.59 45.80
C ARG A 668 7.05 -34.34 47.28
N GLY A 669 6.54 -33.16 47.63
CA GLY A 669 6.21 -32.82 49.00
C GLY A 669 5.29 -33.88 49.62
N ALA A 670 4.16 -34.20 48.98
CA ALA A 670 3.21 -35.21 49.47
C ALA A 670 3.86 -36.58 49.73
N LEU A 671 4.70 -37.06 48.80
CA LEU A 671 5.44 -38.32 48.95
C LEU A 671 6.44 -38.28 50.12
N GLU A 672 7.15 -37.16 50.31
CA GLU A 672 8.11 -36.99 51.41
C GLU A 672 7.44 -37.00 52.80
N ALA A 673 6.24 -36.41 52.96
CA ALA A 673 5.52 -36.53 54.23
C ALA A 673 5.05 -37.94 54.53
N TYR A 674 4.68 -38.71 53.51
CA TYR A 674 4.31 -40.10 53.73
C TYR A 674 5.50 -40.89 54.29
N VAL A 675 6.71 -40.67 53.76
CA VAL A 675 7.93 -41.27 54.31
C VAL A 675 8.14 -40.88 55.76
N GLN A 676 8.01 -39.59 56.09
CA GLN A 676 8.14 -39.11 57.47
C GLN A 676 7.10 -39.75 58.40
N SER A 677 5.85 -39.87 57.94
CA SER A 677 4.76 -40.54 58.66
C SER A 677 5.05 -42.01 58.91
N VAL A 678 5.48 -42.76 57.89
CA VAL A 678 5.85 -44.19 58.02
C VAL A 678 7.02 -44.38 58.99
N ARG A 679 8.06 -43.54 58.90
CA ARG A 679 9.20 -43.55 59.82
C ARG A 679 8.80 -43.26 61.26
N SER A 680 7.91 -42.28 61.47
CA SER A 680 7.43 -41.90 62.81
C SER A 680 6.59 -43.00 63.49
N ARG A 681 6.00 -43.91 62.71
CA ARG A 681 5.18 -45.03 63.19
C ARG A 681 5.95 -46.36 63.22
N GLU A 682 7.27 -46.34 63.02
CA GLU A 682 8.14 -47.53 62.92
C GLU A 682 7.68 -48.56 61.87
N GLY A 683 7.03 -48.09 60.79
CA GLY A 683 6.56 -48.95 59.70
C GLY A 683 7.72 -49.59 58.94
N LYS A 684 7.64 -50.90 58.71
CA LYS A 684 8.71 -51.70 58.06
C LYS A 684 8.60 -51.76 56.54
N GLU A 685 7.45 -51.39 55.96
CA GLU A 685 7.17 -51.48 54.53
C GLU A 685 6.43 -50.23 54.04
N PHE A 686 6.68 -49.85 52.79
CA PHE A 686 5.93 -48.80 52.09
C PHE A 686 4.78 -49.40 51.29
N ALA A 687 3.76 -48.60 51.00
CA ALA A 687 2.70 -48.99 50.08
C ALA A 687 3.26 -49.47 48.72
N PRO A 688 2.74 -50.55 48.11
CA PRO A 688 3.28 -51.10 46.86
C PRO A 688 3.38 -50.10 45.70
N VAL A 689 2.48 -49.11 45.63
CA VAL A 689 2.48 -48.06 44.61
C VAL A 689 3.54 -46.97 44.85
N TYR A 690 4.02 -46.80 46.09
CA TYR A 690 4.92 -45.71 46.48
C TYR A 690 6.28 -45.76 45.73
N PRO A 691 7.01 -46.89 45.66
CA PRO A 691 8.26 -46.96 44.90
C PRO A 691 8.10 -46.60 43.42
N ILE A 692 6.98 -47.00 42.82
CA ILE A 692 6.65 -46.69 41.41
C ILE A 692 6.47 -45.19 41.22
N MET A 693 5.75 -44.53 42.12
CA MET A 693 5.54 -43.07 42.08
C MET A 693 6.86 -42.30 42.24
N VAL A 694 7.77 -42.77 43.12
CA VAL A 694 9.09 -42.14 43.31
C VAL A 694 9.97 -42.30 42.07
N GLN A 695 10.02 -43.50 41.48
CA GLN A 695 10.76 -43.74 40.23
C GLN A 695 10.22 -42.87 39.09
N LEU A 696 8.90 -42.79 38.95
CA LEU A 696 8.26 -41.96 37.92
C LEU A 696 8.52 -40.47 38.14
N LEU A 697 8.49 -40.01 39.39
CA LEU A 697 8.83 -38.63 39.76
C LEU A 697 10.30 -38.31 39.44
N GLN A 698 11.24 -39.20 39.74
CA GLN A 698 12.66 -39.01 39.42
C GLN A 698 12.87 -38.92 37.91
N LYS A 699 12.25 -39.83 37.15
CA LYS A 699 12.25 -39.81 35.68
C LYS A 699 11.71 -38.46 35.16
N ALA A 700 10.55 -38.03 35.64
CA ALA A 700 9.92 -36.78 35.25
C ALA A 700 10.79 -35.54 35.55
N MET A 701 11.41 -35.51 36.73
CA MET A 701 12.32 -34.42 37.12
C MET A 701 13.59 -34.41 36.27
N SER A 702 14.11 -35.57 35.85
CA SER A 702 15.28 -35.65 34.96
C SER A 702 14.98 -35.21 33.53
N THR A 703 13.76 -35.42 33.04
CA THR A 703 13.34 -34.96 31.70
C THR A 703 13.07 -33.45 31.62
N LEU A 704 12.99 -32.77 32.77
CA LEU A 704 12.74 -31.32 32.88
C LEU A 704 13.98 -30.51 33.28
N GLN A 705 15.12 -31.18 33.45
CA GLN A 705 16.46 -30.58 33.59
C GLN A 705 17.06 -30.41 32.20
#